data_AF-B0G3T8-F1
#
_entry.id   AF-B0G3T8-F1
#
_cell.length_a   1.000
_cell.length_b   1.000
_cell.length_c   1.000
_cell.angle_alpha   90.00
_cell.angle_beta   90.00
_cell.angle_gamma   90.00
#
_symmetry.space_group_name_H-M   'P 1'
#
loop_
_entity.id
_entity.type
_entity.pdbx_description
1 polymer ?
#
loop_
_entity_poly.entity_id
_entity_poly.type
_entity_poly.pdbx_seq_one_letter_code
_entity_poly.pdbx_strand_id
1 'polypeptide(L)'
;MAYDNKTKYNVIKEICNGKSSMDIEREYNIRPTTAINWLRSFVENGPFDDKELTPKETAKFEKLREVARKRELEMRLHGTTTSESYEWLLAYDPNLVEWKEYAEEWIKTVVRGKDAALKSLSIFFKKYIIGQDLTRTVQEFVSVTYETPDFYEIIYSERTSEKHALEEAKKLVAFIDWILEEKFSVEDDYGRKLIPAEFHNPLTQYLPDHVDTYNKSESDKNVLPYRYIKELRNMLVPSDATCFRDLTLAQELTDSSKRGGDWYIVDKSIIDENDPDCVYRKRKASQYKIKNKGYSEYVYEMWCPARTICLLTKLMLPIRTYQARMLDGGEMDTYKYIQTDKHNYGEWIKNDSPLSQGTDRKPCEKGVLRKFIDPTTNLEMTGFFINTNKTADINKNEADKGYNMPWQYEEMQYWLAKLRDWQQKYNPISQPTKWTELTATQLGSAKDIKILKAMGNATFLFRNATEIDNRLPLGKNSIEPLWYKLLHCLEQKVNHTATNDAEKNLKFVHEHSDKATYYPLHSLRVSIITAFALEGGVPMPVLSKCIAGHARLVMTLYYTKMGISYVTDTMKKADTEILKQEQKSFERFIKDAKYKQLESGTAVNDMAAYDAVLNAQKSKASIVMSDKGICPKGCFGCDTGGTYINDDTDKVTHGVVQGYPAHNCVRCRWFITGPAFLPGLVNHFNVLSYDMAETAKRITKFQSETELLENRKYDAEQCGGIFEQYEELLKYEQLLQAELQKGDDIANNMNATLRLIDKSQKISKNVDNDTSNKAQLVPVGTVQDVGFLLESEADEMYQLQSICNGAELFPETDASKALLKRSQIIDLALMFNQKQPVMFSLSEDEQLLAGNQFMRLLIQRAGSLKKAIPYAIGRKKLEEIGIYNEFTEELKGIECASHNALLTDNSVS
;
A
#
# COMPACT_ATOMS: atom_id res chain seq x y z
N MET A 1 -32.22 41.07 13.18
CA MET A 1 -33.59 41.32 12.70
C MET A 1 -34.52 40.37 13.42
N ALA A 2 -35.56 40.87 14.08
CA ALA A 2 -36.59 40.01 14.67
C ALA A 2 -37.50 39.54 13.54
N TYR A 3 -37.63 38.23 13.35
CA TYR A 3 -38.56 37.65 12.39
C TYR A 3 -39.98 37.79 12.92
N ASP A 4 -40.94 38.15 12.06
CA ASP A 4 -42.34 38.30 12.42
C ASP A 4 -43.01 36.94 12.69
N ASN A 5 -44.06 36.95 13.52
CA ASN A 5 -44.73 35.71 13.95
C ASN A 5 -45.35 34.94 12.77
N LYS A 6 -45.78 35.63 11.69
CA LYS A 6 -46.26 35.00 10.46
C LYS A 6 -45.20 34.14 9.78
N THR A 7 -43.96 34.63 9.69
CA THR A 7 -42.83 33.85 9.16
C THR A 7 -42.51 32.66 10.05
N LYS A 8 -42.55 32.82 11.38
CA LYS A 8 -42.35 31.69 12.32
C LYS A 8 -43.37 30.58 12.12
N TYR A 9 -44.66 30.92 12.03
CA TYR A 9 -45.72 29.92 11.81
C TYR A 9 -45.65 29.26 10.44
N ASN A 10 -45.28 30.01 9.38
CA ASN A 10 -45.07 29.43 8.05
C ASN A 10 -43.92 28.43 8.06
N VAL A 11 -42.78 28.77 8.66
CA VAL A 11 -41.64 27.86 8.79
C VAL A 11 -42.01 26.62 9.60
N ILE A 12 -42.76 26.76 10.70
CA ILE A 12 -43.25 25.61 11.48
C ILE A 12 -44.16 24.73 10.64
N LYS A 13 -45.06 25.31 9.83
CA LYS A 13 -45.94 24.54 8.94
C LYS A 13 -45.16 23.79 7.87
N GLU A 14 -44.15 24.41 7.27
CA GLU A 14 -43.27 23.75 6.28
C GLU A 14 -42.47 22.61 6.92
N ILE A 15 -41.97 22.78 8.15
CA ILE A 15 -41.32 21.70 8.92
C ILE A 15 -42.30 20.55 9.16
N CYS A 16 -43.53 20.86 9.56
CA CYS A 16 -44.60 19.88 9.79
C CYS A 16 -44.97 19.13 8.50
N ASN A 17 -44.86 19.78 7.33
CA ASN A 17 -45.11 19.19 6.02
C ASN A 17 -43.94 18.35 5.48
N GLY A 18 -42.88 18.14 6.26
CA GLY A 18 -41.79 17.25 5.89
C GLY A 18 -40.56 17.92 5.28
N LYS A 19 -40.53 19.25 5.17
CA LYS A 19 -39.44 19.99 4.51
C LYS A 19 -38.12 19.88 5.29
N SER A 20 -37.01 19.69 4.57
CA SER A 20 -35.71 19.49 5.21
C SER A 20 -35.15 20.80 5.78
N SER A 21 -34.26 20.69 6.77
CA SER A 21 -33.60 21.87 7.36
C SER A 21 -32.76 22.66 6.36
N MET A 22 -32.20 22.01 5.33
CA MET A 22 -31.43 22.66 4.28
C MET A 22 -32.32 23.44 3.31
N ASP A 23 -33.51 22.91 3.01
CA ASP A 23 -34.49 23.61 2.16
C ASP A 23 -35.04 24.86 2.85
N ILE A 24 -35.26 24.79 4.16
CA ILE A 24 -35.67 25.95 4.97
C ILE A 24 -34.59 27.04 4.98
N GLU A 25 -33.32 26.65 5.13
CA GLU A 25 -32.21 27.60 5.05
C GLU A 25 -32.11 28.23 3.66
N ARG A 26 -32.28 27.44 2.60
CA ARG A 26 -32.22 27.93 1.21
C ARG A 26 -33.36 28.88 0.86
N GLU A 27 -34.58 28.58 1.31
CA GLU A 27 -35.79 29.32 0.91
C GLU A 27 -36.09 30.53 1.79
N TYR A 28 -35.84 30.41 3.10
CA TYR A 28 -36.17 31.47 4.05
C TYR A 28 -34.94 32.20 4.60
N ASN A 29 -33.71 31.75 4.27
CA ASN A 29 -32.46 32.28 4.83
C ASN A 29 -32.46 32.28 6.37
N ILE A 30 -33.08 31.25 6.96
CA ILE A 30 -33.20 31.05 8.40
C ILE A 30 -32.35 29.85 8.78
N ARG A 31 -31.45 30.04 9.74
CA ARG A 31 -30.59 28.96 10.22
C ARG A 31 -31.44 27.80 10.76
N PRO A 32 -31.08 26.54 10.46
CA PRO A 32 -31.78 25.34 10.95
C PRO A 32 -32.04 25.35 12.46
N THR A 33 -31.05 25.78 13.24
CA THR A 33 -31.15 25.85 14.70
C THR A 33 -32.20 26.86 15.18
N THR A 34 -32.35 27.98 14.47
CA THR A 34 -33.35 29.00 14.77
C THR A 34 -34.76 28.48 14.48
N ALA A 35 -34.95 27.82 13.34
CA ALA A 35 -36.23 27.22 12.95
C ALA A 35 -36.69 26.13 13.92
N ILE A 36 -35.76 25.26 14.36
CA ILE A 36 -36.02 24.22 15.37
C ILE A 36 -36.37 24.83 16.74
N ASN A 37 -35.68 25.91 17.15
CA ASN A 37 -35.98 26.58 18.41
C ASN A 37 -37.39 27.19 18.40
N TRP A 38 -37.87 27.70 17.26
CA TRP A 38 -39.26 28.15 17.14
C TRP A 38 -40.24 27.00 17.23
N LEU A 39 -40.00 25.88 16.53
CA LEU A 39 -40.83 24.69 16.64
C LEU A 39 -40.96 24.22 18.09
N ARG A 40 -39.85 24.12 18.82
CA ARG A 40 -39.84 23.71 20.23
C ARG A 40 -40.57 24.68 21.14
N SER A 41 -40.30 25.98 20.98
CA SER A 41 -40.98 27.02 21.76
C SER A 41 -42.48 27.04 21.49
N PHE A 42 -42.93 26.81 20.26
CA PHE A 42 -44.35 26.70 19.91
C PHE A 42 -45.01 25.46 20.52
N VAL A 43 -44.30 24.31 20.55
CA VAL A 43 -44.80 23.08 21.17
C VAL A 43 -44.91 23.25 22.69
N GLU A 44 -43.91 23.82 23.34
CA GLU A 44 -43.85 24.00 24.81
C GLU A 44 -44.75 25.14 25.30
N ASN A 45 -44.61 26.33 24.72
CA ASN A 45 -45.22 27.56 25.23
C ASN A 45 -46.51 27.95 24.49
N GLY A 46 -46.81 27.32 23.35
CA GLY A 46 -47.99 27.65 22.54
C GLY A 46 -47.75 28.81 21.57
N PRO A 47 -48.81 29.52 21.14
CA PRO A 47 -48.72 30.64 20.18
C PRO A 47 -47.73 31.73 20.62
N PHE A 48 -47.00 32.32 19.67
CA PHE A 48 -46.03 33.40 19.89
C PHE A 48 -46.67 34.79 20.14
N ASP A 49 -48.00 34.87 20.27
CA ASP A 49 -48.76 36.11 20.44
C ASP A 49 -49.51 36.10 21.79
N ASP A 50 -49.42 37.18 22.56
CA ASP A 50 -50.11 37.35 23.86
C ASP A 50 -51.56 37.90 23.72
N LYS A 51 -52.16 37.83 22.53
CA LYS A 51 -53.52 38.34 22.27
C LYS A 51 -54.57 37.26 22.50
N GLU A 52 -55.75 37.64 23.01
CA GLU A 52 -56.90 36.74 23.12
C GLU A 52 -57.27 36.18 21.73
N LEU A 53 -57.08 34.88 21.56
CA LEU A 53 -57.35 34.15 20.32
C LEU A 53 -58.84 33.90 20.17
N THR A 54 -59.37 34.09 18.96
CA THR A 54 -60.75 33.68 18.68
C THR A 54 -60.88 32.14 18.77
N PRO A 55 -62.06 31.58 19.10
CA PRO A 55 -62.23 30.12 19.22
C PRO A 55 -61.79 29.33 17.98
N LYS A 56 -61.92 29.94 16.79
CA LYS A 56 -61.49 29.37 15.51
C LYS A 56 -59.97 29.36 15.34
N GLU A 57 -59.28 30.39 15.85
CA GLU A 57 -57.82 30.46 15.84
C GLU A 57 -57.21 29.54 16.88
N THR A 58 -57.81 29.44 18.06
CA THR A 58 -57.42 28.48 19.10
C THR A 58 -57.45 27.06 18.57
N ALA A 59 -58.56 26.63 17.96
CA ALA A 59 -58.66 25.30 17.36
C ALA A 59 -57.65 25.07 16.22
N LYS A 60 -57.35 26.09 15.41
CA LYS A 60 -56.36 26.02 14.33
C LYS A 60 -54.94 25.87 14.86
N PHE A 61 -54.56 26.65 15.88
CA PHE A 61 -53.25 26.57 16.50
C PHE A 61 -53.08 25.30 17.32
N GLU A 62 -54.14 24.80 17.95
CA GLU A 62 -54.13 23.53 18.68
C GLU A 62 -53.90 22.35 17.73
N LYS A 63 -54.59 22.32 16.58
CA LYS A 63 -54.33 21.34 15.52
C LYS A 63 -52.91 21.44 14.95
N LEU A 64 -52.41 22.66 14.71
CA LEU A 64 -51.03 22.86 14.26
C LEU A 64 -50.02 22.44 15.34
N ARG A 65 -50.32 22.67 16.63
CA ARG A 65 -49.48 22.32 17.77
C ARG A 65 -49.41 20.82 17.98
N GLU A 66 -50.50 20.10 17.74
CA GLU A 66 -50.53 18.63 17.75
C GLU A 66 -49.64 18.05 16.64
N VAL A 67 -49.78 18.55 15.41
CA VAL A 67 -48.92 18.15 14.28
C VAL A 67 -47.46 18.55 14.53
N ALA A 68 -47.22 19.75 15.06
CA ALA A 68 -45.89 20.23 15.41
C ALA A 68 -45.26 19.41 16.54
N ARG A 69 -46.04 18.98 17.54
CA ARG A 69 -45.57 18.09 18.62
C ARG A 69 -45.16 16.74 18.05
N LYS A 70 -45.97 16.15 17.18
CA LYS A 70 -45.63 14.88 16.49
C LYS A 70 -44.35 15.03 15.66
N ARG A 71 -44.23 16.10 14.88
CA ARG A 71 -43.05 16.37 14.05
C ARG A 71 -41.80 16.67 14.88
N GLU A 72 -41.93 17.44 15.95
CA GLU A 72 -40.84 17.77 16.86
C GLU A 72 -40.33 16.49 17.56
N LEU A 73 -41.23 15.60 17.98
CA LEU A 73 -40.91 14.26 18.45
C LEU A 73 -40.15 13.45 17.39
N GLU A 74 -40.65 13.34 16.15
CA GLU A 74 -39.94 12.65 15.05
C GLU A 74 -38.51 13.20 14.85
N MET A 75 -38.34 14.51 14.98
CA MET A 75 -37.05 15.21 14.83
C MET A 75 -36.15 15.13 16.08
N ARG A 76 -36.65 14.66 17.24
CA ARG A 76 -35.82 14.47 18.44
C ARG A 76 -34.87 13.29 18.26
N LEU A 77 -33.57 13.59 18.38
CA LEU A 77 -32.49 12.61 18.44
C LEU A 77 -32.10 12.22 19.87
N HIS A 78 -32.61 12.91 20.91
CA HIS A 78 -32.19 12.67 22.29
C HIS A 78 -32.50 11.25 22.77
N GLY A 79 -31.49 10.56 23.30
CA GLY A 79 -31.61 9.23 23.91
C GLY A 79 -31.58 8.05 22.93
N THR A 80 -31.86 8.27 21.65
CA THR A 80 -32.01 7.19 20.64
C THR A 80 -30.73 6.45 20.27
N THR A 81 -29.56 6.99 20.59
CA THR A 81 -28.26 6.36 20.24
C THR A 81 -27.39 6.06 21.45
N THR A 82 -27.82 6.47 22.65
CA THR A 82 -27.00 6.41 23.86
C THR A 82 -27.76 5.99 25.12
N SER A 83 -29.10 6.04 25.13
CA SER A 83 -29.88 5.65 26.30
C SER A 83 -30.12 4.15 26.32
N GLU A 84 -29.75 3.50 27.42
CA GLU A 84 -30.03 2.08 27.67
C GLU A 84 -31.42 1.89 28.29
N SER A 85 -32.05 2.95 28.84
CA SER A 85 -33.38 2.86 29.46
C SER A 85 -34.53 2.94 28.47
N TYR A 86 -34.28 3.37 27.23
CA TYR A 86 -35.30 3.55 26.18
C TYR A 86 -36.55 4.35 26.60
N GLU A 87 -36.49 5.16 27.68
CA GLU A 87 -37.62 5.96 28.18
C GLU A 87 -38.25 6.88 27.11
N TRP A 88 -37.45 7.28 26.13
CA TRP A 88 -37.92 8.07 25.00
C TRP A 88 -39.02 7.37 24.22
N LEU A 89 -39.10 6.03 24.19
CA LEU A 89 -40.16 5.28 23.49
C LEU A 89 -41.55 5.65 24.00
N LEU A 90 -41.71 5.82 25.32
CA LEU A 90 -42.99 6.16 25.95
C LEU A 90 -43.48 7.57 25.59
N ALA A 91 -42.58 8.44 25.16
CA ALA A 91 -42.95 9.75 24.63
C ALA A 91 -43.47 9.69 23.19
N TYR A 92 -43.18 8.61 22.44
CA TYR A 92 -43.73 8.38 21.10
C TYR A 92 -45.02 7.57 21.14
N ASP A 93 -45.06 6.50 21.94
CA ASP A 93 -46.24 5.69 22.15
C ASP A 93 -46.23 5.14 23.59
N PRO A 94 -47.14 5.62 24.47
CA PRO A 94 -47.24 5.17 25.85
C PRO A 94 -47.51 3.68 26.00
N ASN A 95 -48.04 3.00 24.97
CA ASN A 95 -48.40 1.59 25.03
C ASN A 95 -47.20 0.65 24.75
N LEU A 96 -46.02 1.18 24.44
CA LEU A 96 -44.79 0.40 24.19
C LEU A 96 -44.02 0.03 25.47
N VAL A 97 -44.69 -0.06 26.62
CA VAL A 97 -44.04 -0.37 27.91
C VAL A 97 -43.32 -1.72 27.87
N GLU A 98 -43.97 -2.76 27.38
CA GLU A 98 -43.41 -4.11 27.28
C GLU A 98 -42.18 -4.14 26.36
N TRP A 99 -42.29 -3.57 25.17
CA TRP A 99 -41.17 -3.43 24.23
C TRP A 99 -39.99 -2.68 24.84
N LYS A 100 -40.25 -1.61 25.60
CA LYS A 100 -39.23 -0.82 26.30
C LYS A 100 -38.52 -1.64 27.37
N GLU A 101 -39.24 -2.43 28.16
CA GLU A 101 -38.67 -3.28 29.21
C GLU A 101 -37.78 -4.38 28.63
N TYR A 102 -38.24 -5.10 27.60
CA TYR A 102 -37.44 -6.15 26.95
C TYR A 102 -36.23 -5.58 26.23
N ALA A 103 -36.34 -4.43 25.56
CA ALA A 103 -35.18 -3.76 24.94
C ALA A 103 -34.15 -3.32 25.99
N GLU A 104 -34.59 -2.79 27.13
CA GLU A 104 -33.72 -2.40 28.24
C GLU A 104 -33.01 -3.62 28.86
N GLU A 105 -33.70 -4.75 29.02
CA GLU A 105 -33.10 -5.98 29.54
C GLU A 105 -32.09 -6.57 28.55
N TRP A 106 -32.47 -6.72 27.28
CA TRP A 106 -31.59 -7.29 26.26
C TRP A 106 -30.34 -6.45 26.06
N ILE A 107 -30.44 -5.12 25.99
CA ILE A 107 -29.27 -4.28 25.73
C ILE A 107 -28.21 -4.37 26.84
N LYS A 108 -28.62 -4.72 28.08
CA LYS A 108 -27.70 -4.99 29.21
C LYS A 108 -26.93 -6.31 29.04
N THR A 109 -27.46 -7.25 28.25
CA THR A 109 -26.77 -8.50 27.88
C THR A 109 -25.75 -8.28 26.75
N VAL A 110 -25.97 -7.27 25.89
CA VAL A 110 -25.12 -6.99 24.72
C VAL A 110 -23.81 -6.32 25.12
N VAL A 111 -22.73 -7.12 25.20
CA VAL A 111 -21.39 -6.62 25.54
C VAL A 111 -20.65 -6.00 24.34
N ARG A 112 -20.79 -6.57 23.14
CA ARG A 112 -20.08 -6.13 21.93
C ARG A 112 -21.03 -5.60 20.87
N GLY A 113 -20.58 -4.59 20.13
CA GLY A 113 -21.43 -3.96 19.10
C GLY A 113 -22.63 -3.20 19.68
N LYS A 114 -22.59 -2.84 20.98
CA LYS A 114 -23.68 -2.18 21.70
C LYS A 114 -24.20 -0.93 20.99
N ASP A 115 -23.31 -0.08 20.47
CA ASP A 115 -23.67 1.08 19.64
C ASP A 115 -24.51 0.71 18.41
N ALA A 116 -24.14 -0.36 17.70
CA ALA A 116 -24.88 -0.83 16.55
C ALA A 116 -26.21 -1.50 16.95
N ALA A 117 -26.27 -2.19 18.08
CA ALA A 117 -27.50 -2.75 18.64
C ALA A 117 -28.49 -1.64 19.06
N LEU A 118 -28.01 -0.62 19.80
CA LEU A 118 -28.78 0.57 20.17
C LEU A 118 -29.38 1.25 18.93
N LYS A 119 -28.55 1.48 17.89
CA LYS A 119 -29.02 2.08 16.63
C LYS A 119 -30.04 1.21 15.91
N SER A 120 -29.78 -0.10 15.82
CA SER A 120 -30.69 -1.03 15.14
C SER A 120 -32.04 -1.04 15.83
N LEU A 121 -32.08 -1.17 17.16
CA LEU A 121 -33.33 -1.12 17.94
C LEU A 121 -34.07 0.20 17.79
N SER A 122 -33.37 1.33 17.84
CA SER A 122 -34.00 2.63 17.65
C SER A 122 -34.60 2.80 16.26
N ILE A 123 -33.96 2.25 15.23
CA ILE A 123 -34.51 2.23 13.86
C ILE A 123 -35.71 1.28 13.79
N PHE A 124 -35.62 0.09 14.39
CA PHE A 124 -36.70 -0.89 14.45
C PHE A 124 -37.95 -0.30 15.11
N PHE A 125 -37.83 0.31 16.28
CA PHE A 125 -39.00 0.91 16.93
C PHE A 125 -39.58 2.09 16.14
N LYS A 126 -38.74 2.98 15.61
CA LYS A 126 -39.22 4.18 14.89
C LYS A 126 -39.80 3.88 13.51
N LYS A 127 -39.08 3.12 12.68
CA LYS A 127 -39.46 2.90 11.28
C LYS A 127 -40.37 1.69 11.08
N TYR A 128 -40.23 0.67 11.93
CA TYR A 128 -40.95 -0.58 11.74
C TYR A 128 -42.15 -0.68 12.68
N ILE A 129 -41.94 -0.76 14.01
CA ILE A 129 -43.07 -0.89 14.95
C ILE A 129 -44.02 0.31 14.87
N ILE A 130 -43.52 1.53 15.08
CA ILE A 130 -44.34 2.75 15.05
C ILE A 130 -44.69 3.14 13.61
N GLY A 131 -43.71 3.04 12.69
CA GLY A 131 -43.88 3.50 11.31
C GLY A 131 -44.86 2.68 10.49
N GLN A 132 -45.01 1.38 10.78
CA GLN A 132 -45.97 0.48 10.13
C GLN A 132 -47.19 0.16 11.01
N ASP A 133 -47.33 0.87 12.15
CA ASP A 133 -48.45 0.72 13.09
C ASP A 133 -48.68 -0.73 13.57
N LEU A 134 -47.60 -1.46 13.88
CA LEU A 134 -47.65 -2.86 14.30
C LEU A 134 -48.17 -3.02 15.75
N THR A 135 -48.44 -4.26 16.16
CA THR A 135 -48.94 -4.55 17.52
C THR A 135 -48.00 -4.05 18.62
N ARG A 136 -48.60 -3.56 19.71
CA ARG A 136 -47.91 -3.05 20.91
C ARG A 136 -47.57 -4.18 21.89
N THR A 137 -48.18 -5.35 21.70
CA THR A 137 -47.97 -6.55 22.52
C THR A 137 -46.95 -7.45 21.86
N VAL A 138 -45.91 -7.83 22.60
CA VAL A 138 -44.81 -8.66 22.07
C VAL A 138 -45.29 -10.08 21.74
N GLN A 139 -46.17 -10.63 22.57
CA GLN A 139 -46.75 -11.98 22.37
C GLN A 139 -47.49 -12.11 21.04
N GLU A 140 -48.28 -11.10 20.68
CA GLU A 140 -49.00 -11.10 19.40
C GLU A 140 -48.02 -11.00 18.23
N PHE A 141 -46.98 -10.17 18.37
CA PHE A 141 -45.96 -9.99 17.34
C PHE A 141 -45.21 -11.28 17.01
N VAL A 142 -44.90 -12.12 18.00
CA VAL A 142 -44.17 -13.37 17.81
C VAL A 142 -45.07 -14.58 17.52
N SER A 143 -46.40 -14.39 17.52
CA SER A 143 -47.36 -15.45 17.20
C SER A 143 -47.22 -15.91 15.75
N VAL A 144 -47.30 -17.22 15.51
CA VAL A 144 -47.35 -17.79 14.14
C VAL A 144 -48.55 -17.28 13.34
N THR A 145 -49.62 -16.84 14.01
CA THR A 145 -50.83 -16.32 13.36
C THR A 145 -50.73 -14.86 12.93
N TYR A 146 -49.70 -14.14 13.34
CA TYR A 146 -49.55 -12.71 13.07
C TYR A 146 -48.59 -12.50 11.89
N GLU A 147 -49.11 -11.98 10.78
CA GLU A 147 -48.31 -11.66 9.59
C GLU A 147 -47.63 -10.31 9.73
N THR A 148 -46.31 -10.30 9.66
CA THR A 148 -45.50 -9.08 9.72
C THR A 148 -45.10 -8.60 8.32
N PRO A 149 -45.03 -7.29 8.04
CA PRO A 149 -44.45 -6.78 6.79
C PRO A 149 -42.94 -7.07 6.67
N ASP A 150 -42.39 -7.07 5.46
CA ASP A 150 -40.95 -7.28 5.24
C ASP A 150 -40.10 -6.19 5.90
N PHE A 151 -39.52 -6.51 7.07
CA PHE A 151 -38.71 -5.54 7.81
C PHE A 151 -37.41 -5.18 7.10
N TYR A 152 -36.86 -6.10 6.30
CA TYR A 152 -35.58 -5.91 5.65
C TYR A 152 -35.72 -4.88 4.53
N GLU A 153 -36.76 -5.01 3.70
CA GLU A 153 -37.11 -4.04 2.67
C GLU A 153 -37.46 -2.68 3.29
N ILE A 154 -38.30 -2.65 4.33
CA ILE A 154 -38.77 -1.40 4.95
C ILE A 154 -37.63 -0.60 5.60
N ILE A 155 -36.67 -1.28 6.24
CA ILE A 155 -35.60 -0.61 6.98
C ILE A 155 -34.36 -0.37 6.10
N TYR A 156 -34.06 -1.29 5.18
CA TYR A 156 -32.75 -1.36 4.53
C TYR A 156 -32.76 -1.23 3.00
N SER A 157 -33.91 -1.15 2.32
CA SER A 157 -33.99 -0.99 0.85
C SER A 157 -33.17 0.17 0.29
N GLU A 158 -33.07 1.29 1.01
CA GLU A 158 -32.33 2.49 0.58
C GLU A 158 -30.82 2.45 0.94
N ARG A 159 -30.32 1.36 1.54
CA ARG A 159 -28.93 1.29 2.01
C ARG A 159 -27.98 0.95 0.86
N THR A 160 -26.89 1.71 0.76
CA THR A 160 -25.82 1.49 -0.23
C THR A 160 -24.93 0.27 0.07
N SER A 161 -25.01 -0.34 1.25
CA SER A 161 -24.19 -1.49 1.65
C SER A 161 -25.03 -2.60 2.24
N GLU A 162 -25.28 -3.64 1.45
CA GLU A 162 -26.06 -4.83 1.84
C GLU A 162 -25.42 -5.57 3.01
N LYS A 163 -24.09 -5.69 3.05
CA LYS A 163 -23.39 -6.34 4.17
C LYS A 163 -23.67 -5.64 5.51
N HIS A 164 -23.57 -4.32 5.56
CA HIS A 164 -23.83 -3.58 6.78
C HIS A 164 -25.32 -3.62 7.16
N ALA A 165 -26.22 -3.57 6.17
CA ALA A 165 -27.65 -3.78 6.38
C ALA A 165 -27.93 -5.15 7.02
N LEU A 166 -27.36 -6.23 6.47
CA LEU A 166 -27.50 -7.59 7.02
C LEU A 166 -26.95 -7.69 8.44
N GLU A 167 -25.77 -7.11 8.72
CA GLU A 167 -25.20 -7.11 10.06
C GLU A 167 -26.08 -6.37 11.08
N GLU A 168 -26.78 -5.30 10.69
CA GLU A 168 -27.77 -4.62 11.54
C GLU A 168 -29.05 -5.45 11.69
N ALA A 169 -29.57 -6.00 10.60
CA ALA A 169 -30.78 -6.83 10.57
C ALA A 169 -30.64 -8.09 11.45
N LYS A 170 -29.49 -8.77 11.40
CA LYS A 170 -29.20 -9.94 12.26
C LYS A 170 -29.23 -9.61 13.76
N LYS A 171 -28.96 -8.35 14.15
CA LYS A 171 -29.09 -7.94 15.56
C LYS A 171 -30.54 -7.81 15.99
N LEU A 172 -31.44 -7.43 15.07
CA LEU A 172 -32.87 -7.38 15.33
C LEU A 172 -33.44 -8.79 15.46
N VAL A 173 -33.04 -9.70 14.57
CA VAL A 173 -33.38 -11.12 14.67
C VAL A 173 -32.92 -11.68 16.02
N ALA A 174 -31.67 -11.47 16.41
CA ALA A 174 -31.14 -11.91 17.70
C ALA A 174 -31.84 -11.27 18.92
N PHE A 175 -32.41 -10.07 18.79
CA PHE A 175 -33.23 -9.47 19.86
C PHE A 175 -34.55 -10.20 20.03
N ILE A 176 -35.24 -10.51 18.92
CA ILE A 176 -36.50 -11.27 18.97
C ILE A 176 -36.27 -12.72 19.39
N ASP A 177 -35.19 -13.37 18.94
CA ASP A 177 -34.80 -14.70 19.42
C ASP A 177 -34.57 -14.70 20.94
N TRP A 178 -33.90 -13.68 21.46
CA TRP A 178 -33.70 -13.54 22.90
C TRP A 178 -35.02 -13.37 23.67
N ILE A 179 -35.99 -12.61 23.13
CA ILE A 179 -37.32 -12.50 23.72
C ILE A 179 -37.98 -13.89 23.77
N LEU A 180 -37.94 -14.64 22.67
CA LEU A 180 -38.52 -15.98 22.60
C LEU A 180 -37.87 -16.93 23.61
N GLU A 181 -36.53 -16.92 23.70
CA GLU A 181 -35.77 -17.77 24.62
C GLU A 181 -35.96 -17.39 26.09
N GLU A 182 -35.99 -16.09 26.46
CA GLU A 182 -36.05 -15.68 27.87
C GLU A 182 -37.46 -15.46 28.41
N LYS A 183 -38.44 -15.13 27.56
CA LYS A 183 -39.80 -14.76 28.00
C LYS A 183 -40.88 -15.75 27.59
N PHE A 184 -40.69 -16.49 26.48
CA PHE A 184 -41.70 -17.39 25.92
C PHE A 184 -41.29 -18.86 25.90
N SER A 185 -40.09 -19.22 26.37
CA SER A 185 -39.65 -20.61 26.43
C SER A 185 -40.10 -21.33 27.71
N VAL A 186 -40.26 -22.64 27.61
CA VAL A 186 -40.54 -23.54 28.72
C VAL A 186 -39.34 -24.48 28.87
N GLU A 187 -38.81 -24.61 30.09
CA GLU A 187 -37.73 -25.56 30.36
C GLU A 187 -38.25 -27.00 30.32
N ASP A 188 -37.56 -27.87 29.58
CA ASP A 188 -37.80 -29.31 29.60
C ASP A 188 -37.20 -29.98 30.85
N ASP A 189 -37.47 -31.27 31.04
CA ASP A 189 -36.99 -32.07 32.18
C ASP A 189 -35.44 -32.14 32.27
N TYR A 190 -34.72 -31.66 31.25
CA TYR A 190 -33.25 -31.59 31.18
C TYR A 190 -32.72 -30.15 31.30
N GLY A 191 -33.58 -29.18 31.61
CA GLY A 191 -33.24 -27.76 31.73
C GLY A 191 -32.95 -27.08 30.40
N ARG A 192 -33.39 -27.64 29.27
CA ARG A 192 -33.31 -26.99 27.95
C ARG A 192 -34.57 -26.17 27.72
N LYS A 193 -34.37 -24.89 27.40
CA LYS A 193 -35.45 -23.97 27.03
C LYS A 193 -35.99 -24.34 25.65
N LEU A 194 -37.27 -24.72 25.58
CA LEU A 194 -38.00 -25.00 24.34
C LEU A 194 -39.01 -23.89 24.07
N ILE A 195 -38.99 -23.33 22.87
CA ILE A 195 -39.98 -22.33 22.43
C ILE A 195 -41.25 -23.08 21.99
N PRO A 196 -42.44 -22.79 22.54
CA PRO A 196 -43.71 -23.35 22.11
C PRO A 196 -43.95 -23.14 20.62
N ALA A 197 -44.55 -24.14 19.94
CA ALA A 197 -44.77 -24.11 18.49
C ALA A 197 -45.70 -22.99 18.00
N GLU A 198 -46.43 -22.35 18.90
CA GLU A 198 -47.30 -21.19 18.63
C GLU A 198 -46.52 -19.87 18.46
N PHE A 199 -45.23 -19.84 18.84
CA PHE A 199 -44.37 -18.68 18.73
C PHE A 199 -43.18 -18.94 17.80
N HIS A 200 -42.81 -17.93 17.02
CA HIS A 200 -41.66 -17.95 16.13
C HIS A 200 -41.06 -16.56 15.99
N ASN A 201 -39.85 -16.47 15.42
CA ASN A 201 -39.28 -15.18 15.06
C ASN A 201 -39.70 -14.79 13.64
N PRO A 202 -40.64 -13.85 13.47
CA PRO A 202 -41.20 -13.49 12.16
C PRO A 202 -40.20 -12.75 11.27
N LEU A 203 -39.10 -12.22 11.83
CA LEU A 203 -38.09 -11.48 11.08
C LEU A 203 -37.15 -12.39 10.28
N THR A 204 -37.00 -13.65 10.68
CA THR A 204 -35.98 -14.57 10.12
C THR A 204 -36.18 -14.81 8.62
N GLN A 205 -37.44 -14.89 8.18
CA GLN A 205 -37.81 -15.21 6.80
C GLN A 205 -37.46 -14.09 5.79
N TYR A 206 -37.25 -12.86 6.25
CA TYR A 206 -36.92 -11.71 5.39
C TYR A 206 -35.42 -11.45 5.29
N LEU A 207 -34.58 -12.26 5.94
CA LEU A 207 -33.14 -12.15 5.76
C LEU A 207 -32.73 -12.71 4.39
N PRO A 208 -31.91 -12.00 3.61
CA PRO A 208 -31.37 -12.53 2.35
C PRO A 208 -30.57 -13.83 2.58
N ASP A 209 -30.92 -14.90 1.85
CA ASP A 209 -30.29 -16.23 1.95
C ASP A 209 -28.81 -16.24 1.52
N HIS A 210 -28.41 -15.30 0.67
CA HIS A 210 -27.06 -15.23 0.11
C HIS A 210 -26.57 -13.78 0.07
N VAL A 211 -25.76 -13.40 1.06
CA VAL A 211 -24.84 -12.28 0.86
C VAL A 211 -23.52 -12.89 0.44
N ASP A 212 -23.16 -12.72 -0.83
CA ASP A 212 -21.81 -12.98 -1.30
C ASP A 212 -20.86 -12.18 -0.42
N THR A 213 -20.26 -12.85 0.56
CA THR A 213 -19.18 -12.27 1.35
C THR A 213 -17.95 -12.21 0.47
N TYR A 214 -17.94 -11.27 -0.48
CA TYR A 214 -16.71 -10.71 -1.03
C TYR A 214 -15.99 -10.01 0.12
N ASN A 215 -15.31 -10.79 0.95
CA ASN A 215 -14.21 -10.28 1.74
C ASN A 215 -13.17 -9.85 0.70
N LYS A 216 -13.14 -8.55 0.39
CA LYS A 216 -12.10 -7.96 -0.46
C LYS A 216 -10.76 -8.51 0.02
N SER A 217 -9.99 -9.13 -0.87
CA SER A 217 -8.66 -9.70 -0.59
C SER A 217 -7.66 -8.65 -0.09
N GLU A 218 -7.99 -7.36 -0.24
CA GLU A 218 -7.15 -6.23 0.12
C GLU A 218 -7.99 -5.04 0.66
N SER A 219 -7.32 -4.15 1.39
CA SER A 219 -7.90 -2.88 1.86
C SER A 219 -8.32 -1.99 0.69
N ASP A 220 -9.54 -1.43 0.72
CA ASP A 220 -10.03 -0.48 -0.29
C ASP A 220 -9.50 0.95 -0.14
N LYS A 221 -8.59 1.18 0.82
CA LYS A 221 -8.01 2.51 1.07
C LYS A 221 -6.87 2.81 0.11
N ASN A 222 -6.85 4.04 -0.41
CA ASN A 222 -5.76 4.55 -1.22
C ASN A 222 -4.47 4.61 -0.39
N VAL A 223 -3.36 4.18 -0.99
CA VAL A 223 -2.03 4.19 -0.38
C VAL A 223 -1.33 5.47 -0.80
N LEU A 224 -0.86 6.22 0.19
CA LEU A 224 -0.06 7.43 -0.01
C LEU A 224 1.41 7.04 -0.14
N PRO A 225 2.12 7.38 -1.23
CA PRO A 225 3.55 7.10 -1.40
C PRO A 225 4.41 7.61 -0.23
N TYR A 226 5.47 6.86 0.12
CA TYR A 226 6.30 7.18 1.29
C TYR A 226 7.00 8.54 1.21
N ARG A 227 7.36 8.99 0.00
CA ARG A 227 7.92 10.33 -0.25
C ARG A 227 7.02 11.44 0.33
N TYR A 228 5.72 11.40 0.06
CA TYR A 228 4.78 12.40 0.57
C TYR A 228 4.59 12.28 2.09
N ILE A 229 4.68 11.08 2.65
CA ILE A 229 4.67 10.90 4.12
C ILE A 229 5.87 11.58 4.75
N LYS A 230 7.07 11.41 4.18
CA LYS A 230 8.29 12.09 4.65
C LYS A 230 8.18 13.61 4.54
N GLU A 231 7.61 14.09 3.45
CA GLU A 231 7.37 15.52 3.25
C GLU A 231 6.37 16.09 4.27
N LEU A 232 5.27 15.39 4.54
CA LEU A 232 4.30 15.77 5.57
C LEU A 232 4.93 15.78 6.97
N ARG A 233 5.82 14.83 7.29
CA ARG A 233 6.58 14.84 8.55
C ARG A 233 7.41 16.12 8.67
N ASN A 234 8.21 16.42 7.64
CA ASN A 234 9.07 17.60 7.61
C ASN A 234 8.29 18.93 7.63
N MET A 235 7.09 18.97 7.02
CA MET A 235 6.22 20.13 7.09
C MET A 235 5.65 20.33 8.50
N LEU A 236 5.21 19.25 9.15
CA LEU A 236 4.60 19.32 10.48
C LEU A 236 5.65 19.56 11.58
N VAL A 237 6.81 18.93 11.46
CA VAL A 237 7.96 19.04 12.34
C VAL A 237 9.22 19.13 11.46
N PRO A 238 9.79 20.34 11.28
CA PRO A 238 11.03 20.53 10.53
C PRO A 238 12.16 19.65 11.05
N SER A 239 13.05 19.20 10.15
CA SER A 239 14.13 18.27 10.51
C SER A 239 15.15 18.86 11.48
N ASP A 240 15.25 20.18 11.58
CA ASP A 240 16.09 20.95 12.49
C ASP A 240 15.37 21.32 13.81
N ALA A 241 14.04 21.13 13.90
CA ALA A 241 13.27 21.44 15.10
C ALA A 241 13.78 20.67 16.33
N THR A 242 13.87 21.38 17.45
CA THR A 242 14.27 20.84 18.76
C THR A 242 13.23 21.09 19.83
N CYS A 243 12.36 22.10 19.68
CA CYS A 243 11.36 22.47 20.66
C CYS A 243 10.01 22.80 20.02
N PHE A 244 8.93 22.87 20.81
CA PHE A 244 7.58 23.15 20.29
C PHE A 244 7.45 24.54 19.64
N ARG A 245 8.29 25.50 20.01
CA ARG A 245 8.36 26.82 19.37
C ARG A 245 8.75 26.75 17.90
N ASP A 246 9.52 25.75 17.49
CA ASP A 246 9.97 25.58 16.10
C ASP A 246 8.84 25.08 15.17
N LEU A 247 7.73 24.59 15.73
CA LEU A 247 6.61 23.99 14.98
C LEU A 247 5.63 25.06 14.48
N THR A 248 6.16 26.07 13.78
CA THR A 248 5.41 27.27 13.34
C THR A 248 4.23 26.93 12.44
N LEU A 249 4.40 26.07 11.43
CA LEU A 249 3.30 25.66 10.56
C LEU A 249 2.19 24.96 11.35
N ALA A 250 2.54 24.08 12.29
CA ALA A 250 1.53 23.41 13.12
C ALA A 250 0.74 24.40 13.97
N GLN A 251 1.41 25.41 14.53
CA GLN A 251 0.78 26.49 15.30
C GLN A 251 -0.20 27.31 14.44
N GLU A 252 0.14 27.58 13.17
CA GLU A 252 -0.71 28.30 12.21
C GLU A 252 -1.91 27.44 11.76
N LEU A 253 -1.68 26.18 11.40
CA LEU A 253 -2.75 25.28 10.94
C LEU A 253 -3.74 24.95 12.06
N THR A 254 -3.32 25.02 13.31
CA THR A 254 -4.17 24.82 14.49
C THR A 254 -4.76 26.13 15.02
N ASP A 255 -4.41 27.28 14.45
CA ASP A 255 -5.11 28.53 14.69
C ASP A 255 -6.47 28.53 13.98
N SER A 256 -7.44 29.19 14.58
CA SER A 256 -8.80 29.20 14.07
C SER A 256 -9.37 30.61 14.10
N SER A 257 -9.92 31.05 12.97
CA SER A 257 -10.51 32.39 12.82
C SER A 257 -11.82 32.60 13.59
N LYS A 258 -12.49 31.52 14.06
CA LYS A 258 -13.81 31.60 14.72
C LYS A 258 -13.89 30.97 16.13
N ARG A 259 -13.02 30.02 16.52
CA ARG A 259 -13.04 29.33 17.84
C ARG A 259 -11.66 28.76 18.26
N GLY A 260 -10.82 29.56 18.90
CA GLY A 260 -9.46 29.26 19.43
C GLY A 260 -9.02 27.79 19.43
N GLY A 261 -8.48 27.32 18.30
CA GLY A 261 -8.23 25.91 17.98
C GLY A 261 -7.42 25.15 19.02
N ASP A 262 -6.09 25.19 18.93
CA ASP A 262 -5.18 24.66 19.97
C ASP A 262 -4.58 25.77 20.86
N TRP A 263 -5.06 27.00 20.68
CA TRP A 263 -4.69 28.16 21.49
C TRP A 263 -5.76 28.44 22.56
N TYR A 264 -5.36 28.48 23.83
CA TYR A 264 -6.26 28.72 24.97
C TYR A 264 -5.74 29.81 25.89
N ILE A 265 -6.66 30.52 26.55
CA ILE A 265 -6.32 31.67 27.40
C ILE A 265 -5.77 31.15 28.73
N VAL A 266 -4.65 31.72 29.16
CA VAL A 266 -3.99 31.41 30.43
C VAL A 266 -3.70 32.68 31.22
N ASP A 267 -3.54 32.55 32.53
CA ASP A 267 -2.98 33.62 33.34
C ASP A 267 -1.50 33.82 33.01
N LYS A 268 -1.02 35.07 33.07
CA LYS A 268 0.37 35.39 32.76
C LYS A 268 1.35 34.66 33.68
N SER A 269 0.97 34.36 34.94
CA SER A 269 1.81 33.64 35.90
C SER A 269 2.15 32.20 35.51
N ILE A 270 1.36 31.58 34.62
CA ILE A 270 1.59 30.21 34.14
C ILE A 270 2.66 30.18 33.03
N ILE A 271 2.88 31.32 32.36
CA ILE A 271 3.81 31.41 31.24
C ILE A 271 5.24 31.43 31.76
N ASP A 272 6.03 30.48 31.28
CA ASP A 272 7.47 30.41 31.54
C ASP A 272 8.22 30.87 30.30
N GLU A 273 8.75 32.09 30.33
CA GLU A 273 9.43 32.70 29.18
C GLU A 273 10.79 32.03 28.87
N ASN A 274 11.36 31.28 29.82
CA ASN A 274 12.64 30.57 29.64
C ASN A 274 12.47 29.17 29.05
N ASP A 275 11.25 28.62 29.07
CA ASP A 275 10.97 27.30 28.54
C ASP A 275 10.69 27.38 27.03
N PRO A 276 11.55 26.79 26.17
CA PRO A 276 11.37 26.80 24.72
C PRO A 276 10.13 26.02 24.25
N ASP A 277 9.58 25.13 25.09
CA ASP A 277 8.38 24.36 24.82
C ASP A 277 7.10 25.09 25.31
N CYS A 278 7.23 26.20 26.04
CA CYS A 278 6.14 27.08 26.45
C CYS A 278 5.80 28.11 25.35
N VAL A 279 5.08 27.66 24.32
CA VAL A 279 4.68 28.53 23.21
C VAL A 279 3.47 29.38 23.60
N TYR A 280 3.65 30.70 23.67
CA TYR A 280 2.60 31.65 24.04
C TYR A 280 2.51 32.85 23.08
N ARG A 281 1.36 33.52 23.07
CA ARG A 281 1.13 34.77 22.32
C ARG A 281 0.26 35.75 23.10
N LYS A 282 0.47 37.04 22.86
CA LYS A 282 -0.38 38.13 23.38
C LYS A 282 -1.37 38.57 22.30
N ARG A 283 -2.67 38.49 22.56
CA ARG A 283 -3.73 38.85 21.60
C ARG A 283 -4.67 39.90 22.18
N LYS A 284 -5.12 40.85 21.35
CA LYS A 284 -6.17 41.79 21.74
C LYS A 284 -7.53 41.08 21.86
N ALA A 285 -8.23 41.26 22.97
CA ALA A 285 -9.56 40.69 23.17
C ALA A 285 -10.60 41.38 22.29
N SER A 286 -11.61 40.64 21.81
CA SER A 286 -12.68 41.26 21.03
C SER A 286 -13.60 42.08 21.92
N GLN A 287 -14.16 43.16 21.38
CA GLN A 287 -15.01 44.09 22.13
C GLN A 287 -16.24 43.41 22.75
N TYR A 288 -16.76 42.36 22.10
CA TYR A 288 -17.79 41.48 22.65
C TYR A 288 -17.33 40.72 23.89
N LYS A 289 -16.11 40.13 23.87
CA LYS A 289 -15.58 39.37 25.02
C LYS A 289 -15.23 40.28 26.19
N ILE A 290 -14.77 41.49 25.93
CA ILE A 290 -14.53 42.50 26.97
C ILE A 290 -15.85 42.87 27.67
N LYS A 291 -16.90 43.20 26.91
CA LYS A 291 -18.19 43.62 27.47
C LYS A 291 -19.00 42.48 28.11
N ASN A 292 -19.00 41.28 27.52
CA ASN A 292 -19.90 40.19 27.91
C ASN A 292 -19.23 39.05 28.69
N LYS A 293 -17.89 38.95 28.65
CA LYS A 293 -17.13 37.90 29.38
C LYS A 293 -16.10 38.47 30.37
N GLY A 294 -16.06 39.80 30.56
CA GLY A 294 -15.20 40.45 31.54
C GLY A 294 -13.70 40.33 31.26
N TYR A 295 -13.29 40.12 30.00
CA TYR A 295 -11.87 39.99 29.66
C TYR A 295 -11.16 41.34 29.65
N SER A 296 -9.88 41.35 30.02
CA SER A 296 -8.96 42.49 29.83
C SER A 296 -8.76 42.82 28.35
N GLU A 297 -8.29 44.04 28.05
CA GLU A 297 -8.01 44.47 26.66
C GLU A 297 -7.05 43.51 25.93
N TYR A 298 -6.08 42.96 26.67
CA TYR A 298 -5.15 41.95 26.18
C TYR A 298 -5.31 40.65 26.98
N VAL A 299 -5.29 39.53 26.27
CA VAL A 299 -5.26 38.18 26.84
C VAL A 299 -3.99 37.47 26.40
N TYR A 300 -3.46 36.62 27.28
CA TYR A 300 -2.35 35.73 26.95
C TYR A 300 -2.93 34.37 26.57
N GLU A 301 -2.46 33.82 25.45
CA GLU A 301 -2.84 32.50 24.97
C GLU A 301 -1.61 31.60 24.93
N MET A 302 -1.77 30.35 25.35
CA MET A 302 -0.75 29.29 25.24
C MET A 302 -1.21 28.24 24.22
N TRP A 303 -0.26 27.65 23.51
CA TRP A 303 -0.53 26.63 22.49
C TRP A 303 -0.40 25.22 23.06
N CYS A 304 -1.34 24.33 22.73
CA CYS A 304 -1.31 22.93 23.12
C CYS A 304 -0.77 22.04 21.98
N PRO A 305 0.39 21.37 22.15
CA PRO A 305 1.01 20.56 21.09
C PRO A 305 0.36 19.18 20.89
N ALA A 306 -0.60 18.78 21.74
CA ALA A 306 -1.11 17.40 21.81
C ALA A 306 -1.69 16.90 20.48
N ARG A 307 -2.49 17.70 19.75
CA ARG A 307 -3.05 17.28 18.46
C ARG A 307 -1.97 17.08 17.39
N THR A 308 -0.99 17.98 17.36
CA THR A 308 0.14 17.96 16.43
C THR A 308 0.99 16.70 16.61
N ILE A 309 1.43 16.42 17.85
CA ILE A 309 2.26 15.25 18.13
C ILE A 309 1.45 13.95 17.96
N CYS A 310 0.12 13.97 18.18
CA CYS A 310 -0.72 12.80 17.87
C CYS A 310 -0.75 12.50 16.36
N LEU A 311 -0.80 13.54 15.52
CA LEU A 311 -0.72 13.38 14.07
C LEU A 311 0.67 12.92 13.62
N LEU A 312 1.74 13.48 14.21
CA LEU A 312 3.11 13.04 13.99
C LEU A 312 3.28 11.55 14.31
N THR A 313 2.76 11.11 15.46
CA THR A 313 2.75 9.69 15.85
C THR A 313 2.09 8.82 14.80
N LYS A 314 1.01 9.31 14.15
CA LYS A 314 0.35 8.59 13.06
C LYS A 314 1.12 8.58 11.75
N LEU A 315 1.94 9.59 11.50
CA LEU A 315 2.83 9.68 10.32
C LEU A 315 4.09 8.84 10.49
N MET A 316 4.58 8.65 11.72
CA MET A 316 5.80 7.90 12.04
C MET A 316 5.53 6.43 12.37
N LEU A 317 4.48 6.14 13.15
CA LEU A 317 4.14 4.78 13.58
C LEU A 317 2.89 4.25 12.87
N PRO A 318 2.91 3.00 12.38
CA PRO A 318 1.76 2.38 11.72
C PRO A 318 0.69 1.91 12.71
N ILE A 319 0.35 2.71 13.74
CA ILE A 319 -0.72 2.40 14.70
C ILE A 319 -2.08 2.96 14.24
N ARG A 320 -3.19 2.44 14.77
CA ARG A 320 -4.54 2.97 14.46
C ARG A 320 -4.76 4.31 15.15
N THR A 321 -5.59 5.19 14.56
CA THR A 321 -5.93 6.49 15.16
C THR A 321 -6.55 6.36 16.55
N TYR A 322 -7.39 5.35 16.77
CA TYR A 322 -7.92 5.05 18.10
C TYR A 322 -6.81 4.69 19.10
N GLN A 323 -5.84 3.87 18.68
CA GLN A 323 -4.72 3.47 19.54
C GLN A 323 -3.86 4.68 19.89
N ALA A 324 -3.48 5.48 18.90
CA ALA A 324 -2.67 6.69 19.10
C ALA A 324 -3.30 7.63 20.15
N ARG A 325 -4.59 7.95 20.01
CA ARG A 325 -5.31 8.84 20.93
C ARG A 325 -5.41 8.32 22.37
N MET A 326 -5.40 7.00 22.54
CA MET A 326 -5.59 6.34 23.83
C MET A 326 -4.27 6.00 24.53
N LEU A 327 -3.12 6.35 23.94
CA LEU A 327 -1.81 6.08 24.53
C LEU A 327 -1.67 6.74 25.91
N ASP A 328 -1.02 6.00 26.82
CA ASP A 328 -0.71 6.45 28.17
C ASP A 328 0.65 7.17 28.17
N GLY A 329 0.76 8.26 28.94
CA GLY A 329 1.98 9.05 29.08
C GLY A 329 3.00 8.45 30.06
N GLY A 330 2.61 7.48 30.89
CA GLY A 330 3.48 6.86 31.88
C GLY A 330 3.68 7.73 33.13
N GLU A 331 2.76 8.66 33.44
CA GLU A 331 2.89 9.48 34.64
C GLU A 331 2.73 8.66 35.93
N MET A 332 2.12 7.48 35.84
CA MET A 332 2.01 6.49 36.92
C MET A 332 3.18 5.50 36.98
N ASP A 333 4.08 5.52 36.00
CA ASP A 333 5.12 4.49 35.88
C ASP A 333 6.21 4.68 36.92
N THR A 334 6.85 3.59 37.33
CA THR A 334 7.93 3.65 38.35
C THR A 334 9.16 4.38 37.82
N TYR A 335 9.45 4.20 36.53
CA TYR A 335 10.55 4.84 35.83
C TYR A 335 10.01 5.66 34.66
N LYS A 336 10.63 6.82 34.38
CA LYS A 336 10.34 7.65 33.22
C LYS A 336 11.56 7.72 32.31
N TYR A 337 11.32 7.68 31.01
CA TYR A 337 12.35 7.84 30.00
C TYR A 337 12.60 9.32 29.69
N ILE A 338 13.86 9.76 29.76
CA ILE A 338 14.29 11.12 29.41
C ILE A 338 15.22 11.03 28.21
N GLN A 339 15.01 11.91 27.24
CA GLN A 339 15.83 12.01 26.05
C GLN A 339 16.07 13.49 25.73
N THR A 340 17.34 13.89 25.70
CA THR A 340 17.75 15.28 25.47
C THR A 340 17.98 15.60 23.99
N ASP A 341 18.33 14.58 23.19
CA ASP A 341 18.62 14.70 21.77
C ASP A 341 17.70 13.78 20.95
N LYS A 342 17.11 14.31 19.88
CA LYS A 342 16.21 13.57 18.98
C LYS A 342 16.88 12.44 18.20
N HIS A 343 18.20 12.47 18.05
CA HIS A 343 18.95 11.47 17.26
C HIS A 343 19.64 10.41 18.09
N ASN A 344 19.82 10.65 19.39
CA ASN A 344 20.49 9.73 20.30
C ASN A 344 19.49 9.14 21.29
N TYR A 345 19.72 7.90 21.72
CA TYR A 345 18.89 7.28 22.75
C TYR A 345 19.09 7.97 24.10
N GLY A 346 18.02 7.96 24.90
CA GLY A 346 17.96 8.56 26.22
C GLY A 346 18.20 7.55 27.35
N GLU A 347 17.85 7.95 28.57
CA GLU A 347 18.02 7.16 29.78
C GLU A 347 16.73 7.00 30.59
N TRP A 348 16.67 5.95 31.39
CA TRP A 348 15.56 5.68 32.30
C TRP A 348 15.91 6.15 33.70
N ILE A 349 15.12 7.06 34.26
CA ILE A 349 15.27 7.55 35.62
C ILE A 349 14.04 7.24 36.46
N LYS A 350 14.16 7.32 37.80
CA LYS A 350 13.02 7.16 38.69
C LYS A 350 12.01 8.28 38.47
N ASN A 351 10.72 7.92 38.34
CA ASN A 351 9.67 8.89 38.07
C ASN A 351 9.41 9.74 39.33
N ASP A 352 9.43 11.06 39.15
CA ASP A 352 9.21 12.10 40.17
C ASP A 352 7.73 12.56 40.23
N SER A 353 6.87 12.03 39.36
CA SER A 353 5.44 12.29 39.36
C SER A 353 4.79 11.93 40.70
N PRO A 354 3.93 12.79 41.27
CA PRO A 354 3.14 12.47 42.46
C PRO A 354 2.21 11.26 42.29
N LEU A 355 1.91 10.90 41.04
CA LEU A 355 1.06 9.76 40.69
C LEU A 355 1.84 8.46 40.46
N SER A 356 3.18 8.48 40.58
CA SER A 356 4.05 7.33 40.39
C SER A 356 3.65 6.17 41.33
N GLN A 357 3.54 4.98 40.76
CA GLN A 357 3.17 3.75 41.46
C GLN A 357 4.20 2.65 41.21
N GLY A 358 4.10 1.57 41.98
CA GLY A 358 4.98 0.41 41.87
C GLY A 358 6.23 0.52 42.76
N THR A 359 7.06 -0.51 42.69
CA THR A 359 8.32 -0.61 43.45
C THR A 359 9.42 -1.10 42.52
N ASP A 360 10.69 -0.95 42.89
CA ASP A 360 11.82 -1.41 42.07
C ASP A 360 11.74 -2.93 41.77
N ARG A 361 11.10 -3.73 42.64
CA ARG A 361 10.87 -5.18 42.45
C ARG A 361 9.66 -5.52 41.57
N LYS A 362 8.67 -4.64 41.53
CA LYS A 362 7.43 -4.79 40.75
C LYS A 362 7.07 -3.43 40.17
N PRO A 363 7.74 -3.02 39.08
CA PRO A 363 7.53 -1.69 38.51
C PRO A 363 6.13 -1.60 37.89
N CYS A 364 5.57 -0.40 37.95
CA CYS A 364 4.42 -0.01 37.15
C CYS A 364 4.94 0.49 35.79
N GLU A 365 4.43 -0.08 34.71
CA GLU A 365 4.85 0.21 33.34
C GLU A 365 3.61 0.29 32.46
N LYS A 366 2.88 1.41 32.45
CA LYS A 366 1.67 1.63 31.65
C LYS A 366 1.91 2.55 30.46
N GLY A 367 2.95 3.37 30.51
CA GLY A 367 3.29 4.39 29.53
C GLY A 367 3.60 3.83 28.14
N VAL A 368 3.46 4.70 27.13
CA VAL A 368 3.77 4.39 25.74
C VAL A 368 5.25 4.08 25.54
N LEU A 369 6.15 4.68 26.30
CA LEU A 369 7.57 4.32 26.27
C LEU A 369 7.79 3.19 27.25
N ARG A 370 8.47 2.12 26.82
CA ARG A 370 8.76 0.96 27.68
C ARG A 370 10.17 0.46 27.46
N LYS A 371 10.82 0.06 28.55
CA LYS A 371 12.13 -0.57 28.55
C LYS A 371 11.98 -2.03 28.14
N PHE A 372 12.79 -2.47 27.18
CA PHE A 372 12.92 -3.85 26.77
C PHE A 372 14.34 -4.32 27.05
N ILE A 373 14.46 -5.54 27.55
CA ILE A 373 15.74 -6.20 27.77
C ILE A 373 15.71 -7.45 26.92
N ASP A 374 16.64 -7.56 25.97
CA ASP A 374 16.81 -8.78 25.20
C ASP A 374 17.37 -9.87 26.13
N PRO A 375 16.63 -10.99 26.37
CA PRO A 375 17.08 -12.04 27.26
C PRO A 375 18.35 -12.77 26.77
N THR A 376 18.69 -12.65 25.49
CA THR A 376 19.84 -13.33 24.86
C THR A 376 21.10 -12.49 24.93
N THR A 377 20.98 -11.20 24.59
CA THR A 377 22.13 -10.29 24.49
C THR A 377 22.30 -9.39 25.72
N ASN A 378 21.31 -9.37 26.63
CA ASN A 378 21.16 -8.38 27.70
C ASN A 378 21.21 -6.93 27.20
N LEU A 379 20.94 -6.70 25.91
CA LEU A 379 20.85 -5.36 25.35
C LEU A 379 19.59 -4.68 25.87
N GLU A 380 19.76 -3.52 26.49
CA GLU A 380 18.65 -2.66 26.88
C GLU A 380 18.27 -1.78 25.68
N MET A 381 16.99 -1.79 25.32
CA MET A 381 16.45 -0.94 24.27
C MET A 381 15.13 -0.31 24.74
N THR A 382 14.83 0.88 24.25
CA THR A 382 13.55 1.54 24.51
C THR A 382 12.65 1.34 23.30
N GLY A 383 11.43 0.88 23.51
CA GLY A 383 10.43 0.71 22.46
C GLY A 383 9.08 1.30 22.87
N PHE A 384 8.02 0.86 22.21
CA PHE A 384 6.67 1.36 22.46
C PHE A 384 5.75 0.29 23.05
N PHE A 385 4.90 0.68 23.99
CA PHE A 385 3.76 -0.12 24.44
C PHE A 385 2.45 0.51 23.98
N ILE A 386 1.67 -0.26 23.23
CA ILE A 386 0.35 0.16 22.76
C ILE A 386 -0.69 -0.50 23.65
N ASN A 387 -1.25 0.27 24.58
CA ASN A 387 -2.17 -0.18 25.62
C ASN A 387 -3.54 -0.72 25.13
N THR A 388 -3.82 -0.69 23.83
CA THR A 388 -5.06 -1.21 23.25
C THR A 388 -4.82 -2.02 21.98
N ASN A 389 -5.55 -3.12 21.81
CA ASN A 389 -5.56 -3.95 20.61
C ASN A 389 -6.99 -4.41 20.28
N LYS A 390 -7.39 -4.29 19.00
CA LYS A 390 -8.79 -4.47 18.58
C LYS A 390 -9.29 -5.90 18.81
N THR A 391 -8.57 -6.89 18.31
CA THR A 391 -8.99 -8.30 18.33
C THR A 391 -8.21 -9.14 19.33
N ALA A 392 -6.99 -8.74 19.68
CA ALA A 392 -6.15 -9.51 20.60
C ALA A 392 -6.47 -9.27 22.08
N ASP A 393 -7.16 -8.18 22.43
CA ASP A 393 -7.57 -7.87 23.82
C ASP A 393 -8.92 -8.50 24.21
N ILE A 394 -9.52 -9.26 23.28
CA ILE A 394 -10.77 -9.95 23.50
C ILE A 394 -10.62 -10.90 24.70
N ASN A 395 -11.48 -10.71 25.71
CA ASN A 395 -11.57 -11.54 26.94
C ASN A 395 -10.28 -11.60 27.78
N LYS A 396 -9.39 -10.61 27.63
CA LYS A 396 -8.18 -10.50 28.45
C LYS A 396 -8.38 -9.60 29.67
N ASN A 397 -7.65 -9.89 30.74
CA ASN A 397 -7.53 -9.03 31.92
C ASN A 397 -6.66 -7.80 31.61
N GLU A 398 -6.76 -6.75 32.43
CA GLU A 398 -6.05 -5.47 32.22
C GLU A 398 -4.54 -5.66 31.96
N ALA A 399 -3.89 -6.56 32.71
CA ALA A 399 -2.45 -6.81 32.58
C ALA A 399 -2.02 -7.45 31.24
N ASP A 400 -2.92 -8.15 30.55
CA ASP A 400 -2.62 -8.90 29.33
C ASP A 400 -3.06 -8.16 28.05
N LYS A 401 -3.58 -6.94 28.19
CA LYS A 401 -4.06 -6.09 27.09
C LYS A 401 -2.95 -5.27 26.47
N GLY A 402 -3.16 -4.92 25.21
CA GLY A 402 -2.19 -4.19 24.41
C GLY A 402 -1.12 -5.09 23.83
N TYR A 403 -0.06 -4.47 23.33
CA TYR A 403 1.09 -5.19 22.80
C TYR A 403 2.36 -4.35 22.86
N ASN A 404 3.49 -5.05 22.92
CA ASN A 404 4.82 -4.47 22.87
C ASN A 404 5.29 -4.32 21.43
N MET A 405 5.80 -3.14 21.09
CA MET A 405 6.46 -2.82 19.84
C MET A 405 7.95 -2.57 20.14
N PRO A 406 8.80 -3.62 20.05
CA PRO A 406 10.24 -3.53 20.35
C PRO A 406 10.97 -2.85 19.18
N TRP A 407 10.64 -1.59 18.93
CA TRP A 407 11.26 -0.76 17.91
C TRP A 407 11.80 0.50 18.56
N GLN A 408 13.12 0.59 18.61
CA GLN A 408 13.79 1.82 19.03
C GLN A 408 13.73 2.84 17.88
N TYR A 409 13.03 3.94 18.13
CA TYR A 409 12.87 5.02 17.17
C TYR A 409 13.01 6.36 17.90
N GLU A 410 14.26 6.80 17.98
CA GLU A 410 14.75 7.91 18.81
C GLU A 410 13.97 9.20 18.57
N GLU A 411 13.68 9.53 17.31
CA GLU A 411 12.97 10.75 16.94
C GLU A 411 11.54 10.76 17.51
N MET A 412 10.80 9.66 17.38
CA MET A 412 9.44 9.59 17.91
C MET A 412 9.44 9.51 19.44
N GLN A 413 10.41 8.81 20.04
CA GLN A 413 10.56 8.72 21.49
C GLN A 413 10.79 10.10 22.12
N TYR A 414 11.64 10.92 21.49
CA TYR A 414 11.92 12.30 21.88
C TYR A 414 10.64 13.14 21.95
N TRP A 415 9.85 13.15 20.88
CA TRP A 415 8.61 13.95 20.84
C TRP A 415 7.53 13.47 21.81
N LEU A 416 7.44 12.16 22.07
CA LEU A 416 6.51 11.63 23.09
C LEU A 416 6.95 11.99 24.50
N ALA A 417 8.24 11.87 24.81
CA ALA A 417 8.80 12.25 26.11
C ALA A 417 8.61 13.76 26.37
N LYS A 418 8.92 14.60 25.37
CA LYS A 418 8.71 16.05 25.46
C LYS A 418 7.24 16.42 25.64
N LEU A 419 6.31 15.75 24.94
CA LEU A 419 4.88 15.98 25.16
C LEU A 419 4.45 15.58 26.57
N ARG A 420 4.93 14.45 27.11
CA ARG A 420 4.64 14.03 28.50
C ARG A 420 5.09 15.11 29.48
N ASP A 421 6.31 15.59 29.35
CA ASP A 421 6.88 16.59 30.27
C ASP A 421 6.10 17.93 30.19
N TRP A 422 5.69 18.34 28.99
CA TRP A 422 4.81 19.49 28.79
C TRP A 422 3.44 19.29 29.45
N GLN A 423 2.84 18.11 29.32
CA GLN A 423 1.57 17.78 29.97
C GLN A 423 1.67 17.81 31.49
N GLN A 424 2.76 17.29 32.07
CA GLN A 424 2.98 17.32 33.51
C GLN A 424 3.15 18.75 34.05
N LYS A 425 3.84 19.62 33.30
CA LYS A 425 4.12 21.01 33.71
C LYS A 425 2.93 21.95 33.51
N TYR A 426 2.31 21.91 32.33
CA TYR A 426 1.31 22.92 31.90
C TYR A 426 -0.14 22.42 31.92
N ASN A 427 -0.37 21.11 32.01
CA ASN A 427 -1.71 20.52 32.09
C ASN A 427 -1.73 19.34 33.10
N PRO A 428 -1.38 19.59 34.37
CA PRO A 428 -1.22 18.56 35.39
C PRO A 428 -2.57 17.92 35.74
N ILE A 429 -2.54 16.63 36.06
CA ILE A 429 -3.70 15.87 36.53
C ILE A 429 -3.50 15.49 38.00
N SER A 430 -4.57 15.61 38.80
CA SER A 430 -4.55 15.25 40.22
C SER A 430 -4.78 13.76 40.49
N GLN A 431 -5.39 13.05 39.54
CA GLN A 431 -5.66 11.63 39.61
C GLN A 431 -5.73 11.00 38.21
N PRO A 432 -5.43 9.70 38.06
CA PRO A 432 -5.60 8.98 36.81
C PRO A 432 -7.07 8.94 36.36
N THR A 433 -7.30 9.05 35.05
CA THR A 433 -8.64 9.02 34.47
C THR A 433 -9.12 7.57 34.34
N LYS A 434 -10.30 7.26 34.88
CA LYS A 434 -10.93 5.95 34.71
C LYS A 434 -11.52 5.82 33.32
N TRP A 435 -11.39 4.65 32.69
CA TRP A 435 -11.98 4.40 31.37
C TRP A 435 -13.52 4.51 31.36
N THR A 436 -14.18 4.32 32.51
CA THR A 436 -15.64 4.49 32.68
C THR A 436 -16.11 5.93 32.55
N GLU A 437 -15.21 6.90 32.67
CA GLU A 437 -15.53 8.33 32.55
C GLU A 437 -15.46 8.82 31.09
N LEU A 438 -14.98 7.97 30.18
CA LEU A 438 -14.93 8.28 28.76
C LEU A 438 -16.31 8.20 28.11
N THR A 439 -16.70 9.25 27.38
CA THR A 439 -17.97 9.29 26.66
C THR A 439 -17.84 8.83 25.22
N ALA A 440 -18.96 8.72 24.49
CA ALA A 440 -18.98 8.42 23.06
C ALA A 440 -18.13 9.42 22.22
N THR A 441 -17.93 10.65 22.69
CA THR A 441 -17.07 11.65 22.04
C THR A 441 -15.61 11.20 21.97
N GLN A 442 -15.09 10.61 23.05
CA GLN A 442 -13.73 10.07 23.11
C GLN A 442 -13.68 8.64 22.58
N LEU A 443 -14.63 7.77 22.96
CA LEU A 443 -14.61 6.37 22.54
C LEU A 443 -14.94 6.18 21.05
N GLY A 444 -15.65 7.13 20.46
CA GLY A 444 -16.12 7.14 19.08
C GLY A 444 -17.37 6.28 18.82
N SER A 445 -17.75 5.45 19.78
CA SER A 445 -18.96 4.62 19.81
C SER A 445 -19.31 4.29 21.26
N ALA A 446 -20.58 4.04 21.58
CA ALA A 446 -20.96 3.50 22.88
C ALA A 446 -20.29 2.14 23.13
N LYS A 447 -19.70 1.96 24.31
CA LYS A 447 -19.08 0.70 24.76
C LYS A 447 -19.71 0.26 26.06
N ASP A 448 -19.81 -1.05 26.25
CA ASP A 448 -20.34 -1.59 27.50
C ASP A 448 -19.42 -1.29 28.69
N ILE A 449 -20.02 -1.01 29.84
CA ILE A 449 -19.30 -0.63 31.06
C ILE A 449 -18.37 -1.74 31.56
N LYS A 450 -18.68 -3.02 31.31
CA LYS A 450 -17.81 -4.16 31.67
C LYS A 450 -16.48 -4.07 30.93
N ILE A 451 -16.50 -3.69 29.64
CA ILE A 451 -15.28 -3.50 28.83
C ILE A 451 -14.46 -2.34 29.40
N LEU A 452 -15.10 -1.22 29.75
CA LEU A 452 -14.44 -0.04 30.28
C LEU A 452 -13.82 -0.31 31.66
N LYS A 453 -14.54 -1.00 32.56
CA LYS A 453 -14.00 -1.44 33.86
C LYS A 453 -12.77 -2.35 33.68
N ALA A 454 -12.79 -3.26 32.71
CA ALA A 454 -11.67 -4.14 32.41
C ALA A 454 -10.46 -3.43 31.75
N MET A 455 -10.57 -2.15 31.38
CA MET A 455 -9.43 -1.33 30.92
C MET A 455 -8.76 -0.56 32.08
N GLY A 456 -9.41 -0.48 33.25
CA GLY A 456 -8.85 0.16 34.44
C GLY A 456 -8.75 1.68 34.33
N ASN A 457 -7.57 2.21 34.69
CA ASN A 457 -7.27 3.63 34.77
C ASN A 457 -6.03 3.94 33.92
N ALA A 458 -5.98 5.14 33.33
CA ALA A 458 -4.88 5.59 32.47
C ALA A 458 -4.55 7.08 32.67
N THR A 459 -3.30 7.44 32.42
CA THR A 459 -2.83 8.82 32.30
C THR A 459 -2.64 9.15 30.83
N PHE A 460 -3.72 9.56 30.14
CA PHE A 460 -3.67 9.78 28.69
C PHE A 460 -2.65 10.85 28.30
N LEU A 461 -1.76 10.51 27.37
CA LEU A 461 -0.72 11.41 26.85
C LEU A 461 -1.30 12.51 25.97
N PHE A 462 -2.21 12.12 25.07
CA PHE A 462 -2.85 13.04 24.13
C PHE A 462 -4.12 13.61 24.73
N ARG A 463 -3.95 14.53 25.68
CA ARG A 463 -5.03 15.31 26.30
C ARG A 463 -4.95 16.78 25.88
N ASN A 464 -6.09 17.42 25.65
CA ASN A 464 -6.12 18.78 25.10
C ASN A 464 -6.43 19.80 26.20
N ALA A 465 -5.47 20.68 26.49
CA ALA A 465 -5.60 21.72 27.49
C ALA A 465 -6.67 22.78 27.13
N THR A 466 -7.12 22.85 25.87
CA THR A 466 -8.18 23.79 25.46
C THR A 466 -9.59 23.33 25.80
N GLU A 467 -9.78 22.06 26.16
CA GLU A 467 -11.09 21.51 26.55
C GLU A 467 -11.41 21.80 28.02
N ILE A 468 -12.71 21.83 28.35
CA ILE A 468 -13.18 21.99 29.74
C ILE A 468 -12.71 20.82 30.60
N ASP A 469 -12.80 19.59 30.08
CA ASP A 469 -12.32 18.38 30.74
C ASP A 469 -10.96 17.97 30.13
N ASN A 470 -9.93 18.75 30.49
CA ASN A 470 -8.58 18.72 29.92
C ASN A 470 -7.73 17.47 30.24
N ARG A 471 -8.25 16.57 31.07
CA ARG A 471 -7.67 15.25 31.43
C ARG A 471 -8.13 14.10 30.53
N LEU A 472 -9.17 14.33 29.71
CA LEU A 472 -9.69 13.32 28.78
C LEU A 472 -8.83 13.25 27.52
N PRO A 473 -8.75 12.07 26.87
CA PRO A 473 -8.04 11.94 25.61
C PRO A 473 -8.72 12.73 24.50
N LEU A 474 -7.95 13.11 23.47
CA LEU A 474 -8.45 13.73 22.24
C LEU A 474 -9.69 13.03 21.71
N GLY A 475 -10.71 13.76 21.24
CA GLY A 475 -11.95 13.22 20.68
C GLY A 475 -11.81 12.53 19.31
N LYS A 476 -12.83 11.76 18.87
CA LYS A 476 -12.74 10.93 17.63
C LYS A 476 -12.31 11.71 16.40
N ASN A 477 -12.91 12.88 16.21
CA ASN A 477 -12.77 13.69 15.00
C ASN A 477 -11.85 14.90 15.22
N SER A 478 -11.07 14.95 16.31
CA SER A 478 -10.27 16.13 16.65
C SER A 478 -9.03 16.30 15.75
N ILE A 479 -8.54 15.21 15.15
CA ILE A 479 -7.32 15.20 14.32
C ILE A 479 -7.64 15.47 12.85
N GLU A 480 -8.85 15.12 12.39
CA GLU A 480 -9.26 15.22 10.98
C GLU A 480 -9.11 16.64 10.38
N PRO A 481 -9.47 17.73 11.09
CA PRO A 481 -9.30 19.08 10.53
C PRO A 481 -7.83 19.46 10.32
N LEU A 482 -6.95 19.10 11.27
CA LEU A 482 -5.51 19.33 11.12
C LEU A 482 -4.93 18.51 9.96
N TRP A 483 -5.35 17.25 9.84
CA TRP A 483 -4.94 16.38 8.75
C TRP A 483 -5.35 16.92 7.37
N TYR A 484 -6.60 17.38 7.24
CA TYR A 484 -7.10 18.01 6.02
C TYR A 484 -6.26 19.23 5.64
N LYS A 485 -6.03 20.15 6.59
CA LYS A 485 -5.24 21.37 6.37
C LYS A 485 -3.81 21.04 5.95
N LEU A 486 -3.18 20.06 6.59
CA LEU A 486 -1.82 19.64 6.27
C LEU A 486 -1.72 19.04 4.85
N LEU A 487 -2.67 18.17 4.47
CA LEU A 487 -2.74 17.65 3.10
C LEU A 487 -3.03 18.74 2.07
N HIS A 488 -3.84 19.73 2.41
CA HIS A 488 -4.09 20.86 1.52
C HIS A 488 -2.84 21.70 1.30
N CYS A 489 -2.03 21.95 2.34
CA CYS A 489 -0.73 22.59 2.19
C CYS A 489 0.23 21.74 1.33
N LEU A 490 0.23 20.42 1.50
CA LEU A 490 1.01 19.52 0.64
C LEU A 490 0.56 19.63 -0.82
N GLU A 491 -0.75 19.61 -1.08
CA GLU A 491 -1.32 19.75 -2.43
C GLU A 491 -0.87 21.06 -3.08
N GLN A 492 -0.96 22.18 -2.37
CA GLN A 492 -0.47 23.48 -2.86
C GLN A 492 1.02 23.43 -3.17
N LYS A 493 1.83 22.86 -2.27
CA LYS A 493 3.27 22.76 -2.45
C LYS A 493 3.63 21.91 -3.67
N VAL A 494 3.03 20.73 -3.82
CA VAL A 494 3.24 19.84 -4.97
C VAL A 494 2.86 20.55 -6.26
N ASN A 495 1.70 21.21 -6.31
CA ASN A 495 1.25 21.95 -7.49
C ASN A 495 2.18 23.12 -7.86
N HIS A 496 2.79 23.78 -6.87
CA HIS A 496 3.77 24.83 -7.10
C HIS A 496 5.13 24.31 -7.59
N THR A 497 5.54 23.10 -7.17
CA THR A 497 6.82 22.48 -7.56
C THR A 497 6.72 21.56 -8.77
N ALA A 498 5.52 21.28 -9.26
CA ALA A 498 5.26 20.32 -10.32
C ALA A 498 5.85 20.78 -11.66
N THR A 499 6.70 19.92 -12.23
CA THR A 499 7.34 20.15 -13.55
C THR A 499 6.53 19.57 -14.70
N ASN A 500 5.59 18.65 -14.42
CA ASN A 500 4.72 18.00 -15.41
C ASN A 500 3.23 18.21 -15.06
N ASP A 501 2.34 18.03 -16.05
CA ASP A 501 0.90 18.24 -15.87
C ASP A 501 0.23 17.10 -15.08
N ALA A 502 0.85 15.92 -14.99
CA ALA A 502 0.37 14.81 -14.17
C ALA A 502 0.47 15.12 -12.66
N GLU A 503 1.57 15.74 -12.23
CA GLU A 503 1.79 16.16 -10.85
C GLU A 503 0.90 17.34 -10.46
N LYS A 504 0.63 18.29 -11.39
CA LYS A 504 -0.31 19.41 -11.16
C LYS A 504 -1.76 18.97 -10.94
N ASN A 505 -2.12 17.78 -11.42
CA ASN A 505 -3.46 17.22 -11.27
C ASN A 505 -3.61 16.32 -10.03
N LEU A 506 -2.56 16.18 -9.20
CA LEU A 506 -2.64 15.39 -7.98
C LEU A 506 -3.54 16.07 -6.95
N LYS A 507 -4.57 15.34 -6.54
CA LYS A 507 -5.52 15.77 -5.50
C LYS A 507 -5.34 14.91 -4.25
N PHE A 508 -5.15 15.56 -3.11
CA PHE A 508 -5.05 14.96 -1.79
C PHE A 508 -6.33 15.21 -0.97
N VAL A 509 -7.02 16.32 -1.24
CA VAL A 509 -8.24 16.75 -0.55
C VAL A 509 -9.43 16.94 -1.49
N HIS A 510 -10.65 16.89 -0.95
CA HIS A 510 -11.87 17.19 -1.73
C HIS A 510 -12.20 18.69 -1.67
N GLU A 511 -12.35 19.34 -2.83
CA GLU A 511 -12.54 20.80 -2.94
C GLU A 511 -13.80 21.34 -2.24
N HIS A 512 -14.84 20.52 -2.09
CA HIS A 512 -16.13 20.94 -1.52
C HIS A 512 -16.29 20.54 -0.03
N SER A 513 -15.22 20.17 0.67
CA SER A 513 -15.30 19.72 2.06
C SER A 513 -14.12 20.20 2.90
N ASP A 514 -14.36 20.77 4.07
CA ASP A 514 -13.30 21.17 5.01
C ASP A 514 -12.69 20.00 5.83
N LYS A 515 -13.06 18.74 5.50
CA LYS A 515 -12.69 17.54 6.28
C LYS A 515 -12.42 16.30 5.44
N ALA A 516 -12.99 16.18 4.25
CA ALA A 516 -12.87 14.98 3.44
C ALA A 516 -11.52 14.95 2.69
N THR A 517 -10.85 13.79 2.71
CA THR A 517 -9.54 13.57 2.09
C THR A 517 -9.56 12.29 1.27
N TYR A 518 -8.82 12.23 0.17
CA TYR A 518 -8.64 10.99 -0.61
C TYR A 518 -7.81 9.94 0.14
N TYR A 519 -7.06 10.38 1.16
CA TYR A 519 -6.20 9.57 2.02
C TYR A 519 -6.61 9.75 3.49
N PRO A 520 -7.65 9.06 3.96
CA PRO A 520 -8.08 9.15 5.36
C PRO A 520 -6.96 8.70 6.32
N LEU A 521 -6.99 9.12 7.59
CA LEU A 521 -5.97 8.76 8.59
C LEU A 521 -5.72 7.25 8.75
N HIS A 522 -6.70 6.41 8.38
CA HIS A 522 -6.52 4.96 8.36
C HIS A 522 -5.56 4.50 7.25
N SER A 523 -5.55 5.19 6.11
CA SER A 523 -4.63 4.94 4.99
C SER A 523 -3.18 5.01 5.42
N LEU A 524 -2.79 5.94 6.32
CA LEU A 524 -1.41 6.07 6.79
C LEU A 524 -0.83 4.77 7.34
N ARG A 525 -1.65 3.98 8.05
CA ARG A 525 -1.20 2.66 8.55
C ARG A 525 -0.91 1.70 7.39
N VAL A 526 -1.77 1.68 6.39
CA VAL A 526 -1.59 0.85 5.19
C VAL A 526 -0.36 1.29 4.40
N SER A 527 -0.20 2.60 4.21
CA SER A 527 0.92 3.20 3.50
C SER A 527 2.27 2.90 4.15
N ILE A 528 2.38 3.10 5.48
CA ILE A 528 3.64 2.87 6.20
C ILE A 528 4.00 1.38 6.20
N ILE A 529 3.02 0.48 6.39
CA ILE A 529 3.26 -0.97 6.32
C ILE A 529 3.70 -1.38 4.91
N THR A 530 3.04 -0.85 3.87
CA THR A 530 3.40 -1.11 2.47
C THR A 530 4.81 -0.64 2.17
N ALA A 531 5.18 0.58 2.57
CA ALA A 531 6.50 1.15 2.36
C ALA A 531 7.59 0.30 3.05
N PHE A 532 7.43 -0.04 4.34
CA PHE A 532 8.44 -0.85 5.03
C PHE A 532 8.53 -2.28 4.50
N ALA A 533 7.42 -2.87 4.04
CA ALA A 533 7.44 -4.20 3.47
C ALA A 533 8.10 -4.25 2.08
N LEU A 534 7.70 -3.33 1.19
CA LEU A 534 8.07 -3.37 -0.23
C LEU A 534 9.34 -2.58 -0.53
N GLU A 535 9.48 -1.37 0.02
CA GLU A 535 10.65 -0.50 -0.20
C GLU A 535 11.74 -0.77 0.85
N GLY A 536 11.33 -1.00 2.11
CA GLY A 536 12.25 -1.23 3.23
C GLY A 536 12.72 -2.68 3.40
N GLY A 537 12.14 -3.64 2.68
CA GLY A 537 12.52 -5.06 2.74
C GLY A 537 12.28 -5.75 4.09
N VAL A 538 11.47 -5.16 4.99
CA VAL A 538 11.25 -5.71 6.32
C VAL A 538 10.38 -6.97 6.23
N PRO A 539 10.80 -8.11 6.81
CA PRO A 539 10.03 -9.36 6.73
C PRO A 539 8.59 -9.21 7.25
N MET A 540 7.61 -9.73 6.50
CA MET A 540 6.19 -9.66 6.85
C MET A 540 5.85 -10.16 8.27
N PRO A 541 6.46 -11.24 8.80
CA PRO A 541 6.22 -11.67 10.18
C PRO A 541 6.56 -10.59 11.21
N VAL A 542 7.67 -9.87 11.00
CA VAL A 542 8.12 -8.78 11.88
C VAL A 542 7.14 -7.60 11.83
N LEU A 543 6.76 -7.17 10.63
CA LEU A 543 5.76 -6.10 10.46
C LEU A 543 4.40 -6.49 11.06
N SER A 544 4.00 -7.75 10.92
CA SER A 544 2.72 -8.24 11.43
C SER A 544 2.67 -8.32 12.94
N LYS A 545 3.65 -8.98 13.56
CA LYS A 545 3.64 -9.32 14.98
C LYS A 545 4.18 -8.20 15.86
N CYS A 546 5.33 -7.64 15.49
CA CYS A 546 6.05 -6.69 16.33
C CYS A 546 5.56 -5.26 16.13
N ILE A 547 5.24 -4.88 14.88
CA ILE A 547 4.91 -3.48 14.55
C ILE A 547 3.39 -3.25 14.51
N ALA A 548 2.65 -4.09 13.79
CA ALA A 548 1.20 -3.93 13.63
C ALA A 548 0.38 -4.57 14.78
N GLY A 549 0.97 -5.47 15.57
CA GLY A 549 0.29 -6.17 16.67
C GLY A 549 -0.82 -7.10 16.20
N HIS A 550 -0.72 -7.66 14.99
CA HIS A 550 -1.72 -8.56 14.41
C HIS A 550 -1.64 -9.98 14.98
N ALA A 551 -2.80 -10.55 15.31
CA ALA A 551 -2.87 -11.93 15.78
C ALA A 551 -2.56 -12.97 14.68
N ARG A 552 -2.84 -12.64 13.41
CA ARG A 552 -2.64 -13.54 12.25
C ARG A 552 -1.91 -12.80 11.12
N LEU A 553 -0.98 -13.48 10.44
CA LEU A 553 -0.16 -12.90 9.36
C LEU A 553 -1.00 -12.39 8.18
N VAL A 554 -2.09 -13.11 7.87
CA VAL A 554 -3.06 -12.76 6.80
C VAL A 554 -3.56 -11.33 6.94
N MET A 555 -3.76 -10.83 8.17
CA MET A 555 -4.18 -9.43 8.41
C MET A 555 -3.16 -8.40 7.94
N THR A 556 -1.87 -8.75 7.83
CA THR A 556 -0.82 -7.89 7.29
C THR A 556 -0.70 -7.98 5.78
N LEU A 557 -0.90 -9.17 5.20
CA LEU A 557 -1.01 -9.36 3.74
C LEU A 557 -2.13 -8.50 3.15
N TYR A 558 -3.25 -8.35 3.86
CA TYR A 558 -4.35 -7.43 3.49
C TYR A 558 -3.93 -5.95 3.33
N TYR A 559 -2.79 -5.54 3.88
CA TYR A 559 -2.30 -4.15 3.86
C TYR A 559 -1.18 -3.90 2.85
N THR A 560 -0.62 -4.93 2.23
CA THR A 560 0.50 -4.79 1.30
C THR A 560 -0.03 -4.76 -0.11
N LYS A 561 -0.19 -3.55 -0.66
CA LYS A 561 -0.63 -3.37 -2.04
C LYS A 561 0.57 -3.45 -2.96
N MET A 562 0.76 -4.60 -3.60
CA MET A 562 1.81 -4.79 -4.59
C MET A 562 1.27 -4.30 -5.94
N GLY A 563 1.81 -3.20 -6.47
CA GLY A 563 1.51 -2.80 -7.85
C GLY A 563 2.02 -3.86 -8.83
N ILE A 564 1.31 -4.06 -9.94
CA ILE A 564 1.67 -5.05 -10.97
C ILE A 564 3.10 -4.82 -11.50
N SER A 565 3.50 -3.55 -11.65
CA SER A 565 4.88 -3.15 -11.99
C SER A 565 5.89 -3.60 -10.94
N TYR A 566 5.64 -3.30 -9.66
CA TYR A 566 6.51 -3.71 -8.56
C TYR A 566 6.68 -5.23 -8.48
N VAL A 567 5.61 -6.01 -8.66
CA VAL A 567 5.69 -7.49 -8.69
C VAL A 567 6.60 -7.94 -9.83
N THR A 568 6.38 -7.39 -11.03
CA THR A 568 7.16 -7.73 -12.23
C THR A 568 8.64 -7.40 -12.03
N ASP A 569 8.95 -6.22 -11.51
CA ASP A 569 10.33 -5.79 -11.27
C ASP A 569 11.01 -6.58 -10.15
N THR A 570 10.27 -6.91 -9.10
CA THR A 570 10.79 -7.70 -7.97
C THR A 570 11.08 -9.14 -8.39
N MET A 571 10.20 -9.75 -9.18
CA MET A 571 10.43 -11.10 -9.72
C MET A 571 11.62 -11.10 -10.69
N LYS A 572 11.76 -10.10 -11.56
CA LYS A 572 12.96 -9.96 -12.43
C LYS A 572 14.25 -9.79 -11.64
N LYS A 573 14.24 -8.99 -10.56
CA LYS A 573 15.39 -8.86 -9.67
C LYS A 573 15.72 -10.18 -8.99
N ALA A 574 14.70 -10.91 -8.54
CA ALA A 574 14.88 -12.23 -7.94
C ALA A 574 15.46 -13.24 -8.95
N ASP A 575 14.93 -13.30 -10.16
CA ASP A 575 15.44 -14.18 -11.23
C ASP A 575 16.91 -13.88 -11.54
N THR A 576 17.26 -12.59 -11.69
CA THR A 576 18.65 -12.18 -11.93
C THR A 576 19.58 -12.56 -10.77
N GLU A 577 19.14 -12.38 -9.52
CA GLU A 577 19.95 -12.69 -8.34
C GLU A 577 20.12 -14.20 -8.15
N ILE A 578 19.08 -15.00 -8.42
CA ILE A 578 19.12 -16.47 -8.39
C ILE A 578 20.16 -16.97 -9.40
N LEU A 579 20.11 -16.50 -10.65
CA LEU A 579 21.07 -16.88 -11.70
C LEU A 579 22.51 -16.52 -11.31
N LYS A 580 22.74 -15.30 -10.79
CA LYS A 580 24.06 -14.87 -10.31
C LYS A 580 24.56 -15.70 -9.13
N GLN A 581 23.67 -16.06 -8.20
CA GLN A 581 24.01 -16.87 -7.05
C GLN A 581 24.33 -18.31 -7.44
N GLU A 582 23.67 -18.86 -8.46
CA GLU A 582 24.00 -20.16 -9.05
C GLU A 582 25.37 -20.17 -9.72
N GLN A 583 25.67 -19.19 -10.57
CA GLN A 583 26.99 -19.07 -11.22
C GLN A 583 28.12 -18.96 -10.18
N LYS A 584 27.94 -18.15 -9.12
CA LYS A 584 28.87 -18.06 -7.99
C LYS A 584 29.00 -19.38 -7.21
N SER A 585 27.90 -20.11 -7.05
CA SER A 585 27.91 -21.42 -6.38
C SER A 585 28.65 -22.46 -7.21
N PHE A 586 28.49 -22.42 -8.53
CA PHE A 586 29.23 -23.26 -9.47
C PHE A 586 30.72 -22.91 -9.48
N GLU A 587 31.08 -21.62 -9.44
CA GLU A 587 32.47 -21.19 -9.30
C GLU A 587 33.12 -21.74 -8.02
N ARG A 588 32.42 -21.67 -6.88
CA ARG A 588 32.87 -22.30 -5.62
C ARG A 588 33.03 -23.80 -5.76
N PHE A 589 32.06 -24.47 -6.40
CA PHE A 589 32.17 -25.89 -6.71
C PHE A 589 33.44 -26.20 -7.50
N ILE A 590 33.75 -25.46 -8.57
CA ILE A 590 34.97 -25.66 -9.38
C ILE A 590 36.25 -25.46 -8.55
N LYS A 591 36.26 -24.52 -7.60
CA LYS A 591 37.41 -24.29 -6.72
C LYS A 591 37.70 -25.47 -5.78
N ASP A 592 36.67 -26.21 -5.38
CA ASP A 592 36.77 -27.32 -4.42
C ASP A 592 36.66 -28.72 -5.05
N ALA A 593 36.25 -28.80 -6.33
CA ALA A 593 35.91 -30.05 -6.99
C ALA A 593 37.13 -30.94 -7.26
N LYS A 594 36.94 -32.24 -7.02
CA LYS A 594 37.88 -33.31 -7.42
C LYS A 594 37.59 -33.79 -8.83
N TYR A 595 38.55 -34.49 -9.45
CA TYR A 595 38.46 -34.98 -10.84
C TYR A 595 37.12 -35.68 -11.16
N LYS A 596 36.71 -36.68 -10.37
CA LYS A 596 35.45 -37.40 -10.58
C LYS A 596 34.20 -36.51 -10.49
N GLN A 597 34.24 -35.46 -9.67
CA GLN A 597 33.14 -34.52 -9.54
C GLN A 597 33.07 -33.57 -10.73
N LEU A 598 34.22 -33.18 -11.30
CA LEU A 598 34.30 -32.41 -12.54
C LEU A 598 33.74 -33.22 -13.71
N GLU A 599 34.10 -34.50 -13.82
CA GLU A 599 33.62 -35.41 -14.88
C GLU A 599 32.09 -35.56 -14.87
N SER A 600 31.48 -35.70 -13.70
CA SER A 600 30.02 -35.84 -13.57
C SER A 600 29.25 -34.52 -13.62
N GLY A 601 29.88 -33.40 -13.24
CA GLY A 601 29.19 -32.14 -12.93
C GLY A 601 29.42 -31.01 -13.91
N THR A 602 30.25 -31.19 -14.94
CA THR A 602 30.68 -30.10 -15.83
C THR A 602 30.70 -30.50 -17.30
N ALA A 603 30.43 -29.54 -18.18
CA ALA A 603 30.50 -29.69 -19.63
C ALA A 603 31.82 -29.08 -20.15
N VAL A 604 32.60 -29.88 -20.89
CA VAL A 604 33.89 -29.48 -21.46
C VAL A 604 34.01 -29.95 -22.91
N ASN A 605 34.90 -29.32 -23.68
CA ASN A 605 35.27 -29.79 -25.02
C ASN A 605 36.30 -30.92 -24.98
N ASP A 606 37.23 -30.86 -24.04
CA ASP A 606 38.35 -31.79 -23.86
C ASP A 606 38.55 -32.04 -22.36
N MET A 607 38.92 -33.27 -22.00
CA MET A 607 39.21 -33.66 -20.61
C MET A 607 40.42 -32.92 -20.03
N ALA A 608 41.29 -32.36 -20.88
CA ALA A 608 42.39 -31.49 -20.47
C ALA A 608 41.91 -30.23 -19.68
N ALA A 609 40.64 -29.84 -19.83
CA ALA A 609 40.04 -28.80 -18.99
C ALA A 609 40.04 -29.17 -17.49
N TYR A 610 39.86 -30.44 -17.14
CA TYR A 610 39.88 -30.90 -15.75
C TYR A 610 41.27 -30.74 -15.15
N ASP A 611 42.31 -31.11 -15.90
CA ASP A 611 43.69 -30.92 -15.48
C ASP A 611 44.03 -29.43 -15.35
N ALA A 612 43.48 -28.57 -16.22
CA ALA A 612 43.64 -27.13 -16.09
C ALA A 612 43.01 -26.59 -14.80
N VAL A 613 41.82 -27.07 -14.42
CA VAL A 613 41.17 -26.72 -13.13
C VAL A 613 42.02 -27.20 -11.95
N LEU A 614 42.42 -28.47 -11.93
CA LEU A 614 43.22 -29.04 -10.84
C LEU A 614 44.59 -28.34 -10.70
N ASN A 615 45.21 -27.97 -11.82
CA ASN A 615 46.45 -27.21 -11.81
C ASN A 615 46.24 -25.80 -11.28
N ALA A 616 45.16 -25.12 -11.65
CA ALA A 616 44.82 -23.80 -11.12
C ALA A 616 44.56 -23.84 -9.60
N GLN A 617 43.88 -24.88 -9.09
CA GLN A 617 43.69 -25.10 -7.65
C GLN A 617 45.03 -25.26 -6.92
N LYS A 618 45.95 -26.07 -7.47
CA LYS A 618 47.28 -26.32 -6.87
C LYS A 618 48.18 -25.09 -6.90
N SER A 619 48.21 -24.38 -8.02
CA SER A 619 49.07 -23.20 -8.22
C SER A 619 48.48 -21.91 -7.67
N LYS A 620 47.22 -21.94 -7.20
CA LYS A 620 46.42 -20.75 -6.85
C LYS A 620 46.32 -19.74 -8.00
N ALA A 621 46.37 -20.22 -9.25
CA ALA A 621 46.18 -19.38 -10.42
C ALA A 621 44.76 -18.81 -10.48
N SER A 622 44.62 -17.62 -11.08
CA SER A 622 43.32 -16.98 -11.24
C SER A 622 42.43 -17.76 -12.22
N ILE A 623 41.19 -18.00 -11.81
CA ILE A 623 40.13 -18.58 -12.64
C ILE A 623 39.18 -17.43 -12.98
N VAL A 624 38.86 -17.24 -14.25
CA VAL A 624 37.96 -16.16 -14.71
C VAL A 624 36.62 -16.74 -15.10
N MET A 625 35.55 -16.17 -14.57
CA MET A 625 34.16 -16.51 -14.91
C MET A 625 33.65 -15.55 -15.98
N SER A 626 33.02 -16.11 -17.01
CA SER A 626 32.33 -15.41 -18.09
C SER A 626 30.83 -15.73 -18.07
N ASP A 627 30.04 -15.05 -18.90
CA ASP A 627 28.60 -15.31 -19.04
C ASP A 627 28.31 -16.74 -19.56
N LYS A 628 29.28 -17.34 -20.25
CA LYS A 628 29.15 -18.62 -20.97
C LYS A 628 29.74 -19.80 -20.18
N GLY A 629 30.59 -19.53 -19.20
CA GLY A 629 31.34 -20.55 -18.47
C GLY A 629 32.57 -19.99 -17.75
N ILE A 630 33.58 -20.82 -17.58
CA ILE A 630 34.77 -20.52 -16.79
C ILE A 630 36.02 -20.83 -17.62
N CYS A 631 37.02 -19.95 -17.52
CA CYS A 631 38.37 -20.16 -18.03
C CYS A 631 39.31 -20.50 -16.86
N PRO A 632 39.70 -21.79 -16.70
CA PRO A 632 40.63 -22.22 -15.64
C PRO A 632 42.04 -21.67 -15.78
N LYS A 633 42.39 -21.18 -16.99
CA LYS A 633 43.69 -20.57 -17.30
C LYS A 633 43.69 -19.04 -17.13
N GLY A 634 42.61 -18.44 -16.65
CA GLY A 634 42.54 -17.00 -16.38
C GLY A 634 42.71 -16.13 -17.64
N CYS A 635 42.05 -16.50 -18.74
CA CYS A 635 42.16 -15.87 -20.07
C CYS A 635 43.52 -16.06 -20.78
N PHE A 636 44.38 -16.96 -20.31
CA PHE A 636 45.58 -17.41 -21.01
C PHE A 636 45.38 -18.79 -21.68
N GLY A 637 46.30 -19.18 -22.57
CA GLY A 637 46.27 -20.51 -23.21
C GLY A 637 45.40 -20.60 -24.46
N CYS A 638 44.92 -19.48 -25.00
CA CYS A 638 44.20 -19.44 -26.29
C CYS A 638 45.11 -19.83 -27.47
N ASP A 639 46.42 -19.67 -27.34
CA ASP A 639 47.45 -20.07 -28.29
C ASP A 639 47.66 -21.59 -28.38
N THR A 640 47.21 -22.33 -27.37
CA THR A 640 47.28 -23.80 -27.27
C THR A 640 45.93 -24.46 -27.09
N GLY A 641 44.85 -23.67 -27.20
CA GLY A 641 43.49 -24.09 -26.88
C GLY A 641 42.74 -24.71 -28.05
N GLY A 642 43.22 -24.52 -29.29
CA GLY A 642 42.59 -25.02 -30.50
C GLY A 642 42.91 -26.50 -30.75
N THR A 643 41.95 -27.23 -31.29
CA THR A 643 42.08 -28.65 -31.64
C THR A 643 42.01 -28.79 -33.16
N TYR A 644 43.02 -29.40 -33.75
CA TYR A 644 43.14 -29.64 -35.19
C TYR A 644 43.22 -31.13 -35.42
N ILE A 645 42.36 -31.66 -36.28
CA ILE A 645 42.35 -33.06 -36.67
C ILE A 645 42.88 -33.12 -38.09
N ASN A 646 43.87 -33.97 -38.34
CA ASN A 646 44.37 -34.22 -39.68
C ASN A 646 43.53 -35.32 -40.34
N ASP A 647 42.81 -34.99 -41.40
CA ASP A 647 41.83 -35.87 -42.06
C ASP A 647 42.45 -37.16 -42.65
N ASP A 648 43.75 -37.16 -42.97
CA ASP A 648 44.44 -38.31 -43.55
C ASP A 648 44.99 -39.28 -42.50
N THR A 649 45.26 -38.79 -41.28
CA THR A 649 45.99 -39.55 -40.24
C THR A 649 45.22 -39.68 -38.92
N ASP A 650 44.06 -39.05 -38.80
CA ASP A 650 43.26 -38.89 -37.57
C ASP A 650 44.06 -38.34 -36.38
N LYS A 651 45.23 -37.76 -36.64
CA LYS A 651 46.11 -37.27 -35.57
C LYS A 651 45.63 -35.91 -35.09
N VAL A 652 45.30 -35.83 -33.80
CA VAL A 652 44.93 -34.59 -33.14
C VAL A 652 46.18 -33.78 -32.78
N THR A 653 46.28 -32.56 -33.30
CA THR A 653 47.28 -31.56 -32.92
C THR A 653 46.62 -30.37 -32.24
N HIS A 654 47.38 -29.64 -31.44
CA HIS A 654 46.89 -28.48 -30.70
C HIS A 654 47.63 -27.23 -31.15
N GLY A 655 46.89 -26.13 -31.25
CA GLY A 655 47.43 -24.83 -31.65
C GLY A 655 46.52 -23.70 -31.22
N VAL A 656 46.52 -22.61 -31.99
CA VAL A 656 45.71 -21.43 -31.68
C VAL A 656 44.22 -21.78 -31.76
N VAL A 657 43.41 -21.24 -30.86
CA VAL A 657 41.95 -21.35 -30.99
C VAL A 657 41.52 -20.61 -32.26
N GLN A 658 40.67 -21.24 -33.06
CA GLN A 658 40.15 -20.65 -34.29
C GLN A 658 39.36 -19.35 -33.99
N GLY A 659 39.77 -18.25 -34.61
CA GLY A 659 39.29 -16.89 -34.31
C GLY A 659 40.29 -16.00 -33.55
N TYR A 660 41.45 -16.52 -33.14
CA TYR A 660 42.52 -15.74 -32.51
C TYR A 660 42.94 -14.53 -33.39
N PRO A 661 43.19 -13.33 -32.83
CA PRO A 661 43.31 -12.98 -31.41
C PRO A 661 41.99 -12.78 -30.65
N ALA A 662 40.83 -12.82 -31.32
CA ALA A 662 39.55 -12.76 -30.61
C ALA A 662 39.31 -14.04 -29.79
N HIS A 663 38.81 -13.90 -28.56
CA HIS A 663 38.59 -15.03 -27.66
C HIS A 663 37.38 -15.87 -28.09
N ASN A 664 37.57 -17.15 -28.40
CA ASN A 664 36.51 -18.09 -28.76
C ASN A 664 36.43 -19.26 -27.76
N CYS A 665 35.93 -18.96 -26.56
CA CYS A 665 35.92 -19.88 -25.43
C CYS A 665 35.15 -21.18 -25.72
N VAL A 666 34.05 -21.11 -26.49
CA VAL A 666 33.23 -22.30 -26.81
C VAL A 666 33.97 -23.33 -27.67
N ARG A 667 35.06 -22.95 -28.35
CA ARG A 667 35.94 -23.87 -29.10
C ARG A 667 37.24 -24.20 -28.37
N CYS A 668 37.49 -23.58 -27.23
CA CYS A 668 38.71 -23.78 -26.47
C CYS A 668 38.64 -25.10 -25.71
N ARG A 669 39.71 -25.90 -25.79
CA ARG A 669 39.85 -27.17 -25.05
C ARG A 669 39.92 -26.97 -23.54
N TRP A 670 40.35 -25.79 -23.08
CA TRP A 670 40.49 -25.47 -21.66
C TRP A 670 39.18 -25.02 -21.01
N PHE A 671 38.15 -24.71 -21.81
CA PHE A 671 36.91 -24.10 -21.34
C PHE A 671 36.03 -25.10 -20.59
N ILE A 672 35.47 -24.65 -19.45
CA ILE A 672 34.57 -25.45 -18.62
C ILE A 672 33.26 -24.71 -18.39
N THR A 673 32.14 -25.39 -18.53
CA THR A 673 30.80 -24.82 -18.33
C THR A 673 29.88 -25.85 -17.67
N GLY A 674 28.60 -25.54 -17.52
CA GLY A 674 27.63 -26.43 -16.91
C GLY A 674 26.22 -25.82 -16.88
N PRO A 675 25.26 -26.48 -16.18
CA PRO A 675 23.87 -26.05 -16.14
C PRO A 675 23.67 -24.58 -15.72
N ALA A 676 24.50 -24.06 -14.81
CA ALA A 676 24.42 -22.67 -14.32
C ALA A 676 24.71 -21.60 -15.40
N PHE A 677 25.35 -21.97 -16.51
CA PHE A 677 25.68 -21.07 -17.62
C PHE A 677 24.79 -21.29 -18.85
N LEU A 678 23.79 -22.15 -18.74
CA LEU A 678 22.91 -22.52 -19.85
C LEU A 678 22.21 -21.31 -20.47
N PRO A 679 21.64 -20.35 -19.71
CA PRO A 679 21.07 -19.12 -20.28
C PRO A 679 22.07 -18.29 -21.10
N GLY A 680 23.31 -18.16 -20.63
CA GLY A 680 24.36 -17.42 -21.32
C GLY A 680 24.86 -18.13 -22.59
N LEU A 681 24.94 -19.47 -22.58
CA LEU A 681 25.24 -20.28 -23.77
C LEU A 681 24.12 -20.17 -24.83
N VAL A 682 22.85 -20.19 -24.41
CA VAL A 682 21.70 -20.00 -25.31
C VAL A 682 21.73 -18.60 -25.92
N ASN A 683 21.99 -17.58 -25.11
CA ASN A 683 22.12 -16.22 -25.63
C ASN A 683 23.29 -16.09 -26.64
N HIS A 684 24.44 -16.70 -26.35
CA HIS A 684 25.56 -16.73 -27.30
C HIS A 684 25.20 -17.44 -28.61
N PHE A 685 24.47 -18.56 -28.54
CA PHE A 685 23.96 -19.24 -29.73
C PHE A 685 23.02 -18.35 -30.55
N ASN A 686 22.16 -17.56 -29.89
CA ASN A 686 21.25 -16.63 -30.58
C ASN A 686 22.01 -15.56 -31.36
N VAL A 687 23.09 -15.02 -30.79
CA VAL A 687 23.96 -14.06 -31.50
C VAL A 687 24.60 -14.71 -32.73
N LEU A 688 25.19 -15.91 -32.57
CA LEU A 688 25.80 -16.64 -33.69
C LEU A 688 24.78 -16.98 -34.79
N SER A 689 23.56 -17.35 -34.40
CA SER A 689 22.48 -17.65 -35.35
C SER A 689 22.08 -16.43 -36.17
N TYR A 690 22.07 -15.23 -35.55
CA TYR A 690 21.79 -13.99 -36.26
C TYR A 690 22.93 -13.60 -37.21
N ASP A 691 24.18 -13.71 -36.77
CA ASP A 691 25.34 -13.46 -37.64
C ASP A 691 25.38 -14.43 -38.83
N MET A 692 24.99 -15.70 -38.62
CA MET A 692 24.86 -16.71 -39.69
C MET A 692 23.79 -16.30 -40.70
N ALA A 693 22.63 -15.83 -40.25
CA ALA A 693 21.57 -15.37 -41.13
C ALA A 693 21.99 -14.16 -41.97
N GLU A 694 22.72 -13.20 -41.39
CA GLU A 694 23.25 -12.04 -42.12
C GLU A 694 24.34 -12.43 -43.14
N THR A 695 25.24 -13.36 -42.79
CA THR A 695 26.24 -13.87 -43.75
C THR A 695 25.57 -14.68 -44.86
N ALA A 696 24.52 -15.47 -44.58
CA ALA A 696 23.77 -16.20 -45.60
C ALA A 696 23.10 -15.27 -46.64
N LYS A 697 22.56 -14.11 -46.22
CA LYS A 697 22.03 -13.09 -47.14
C LYS A 697 23.10 -12.56 -48.10
N ARG A 698 24.32 -12.34 -47.60
CA ARG A 698 25.47 -11.88 -48.42
C ARG A 698 25.97 -12.95 -49.37
N ILE A 699 26.06 -14.19 -48.91
CA ILE A 699 26.40 -15.35 -49.76
C ILE A 699 25.42 -15.45 -50.92
N THR A 700 24.11 -15.43 -50.64
CA THR A 700 23.06 -15.50 -51.67
C THR A 700 23.19 -14.36 -52.69
N LYS A 701 23.44 -13.13 -52.20
CA LYS A 701 23.66 -11.97 -53.07
C LYS A 701 24.87 -12.18 -53.99
N PHE A 702 26.05 -12.50 -53.43
CA PHE A 702 27.26 -12.67 -54.23
C PHE A 702 27.17 -13.88 -55.16
N GLN A 703 26.50 -14.95 -54.77
CA GLN A 703 26.19 -16.09 -55.65
C GLN A 703 25.37 -15.64 -56.85
N SER A 704 24.27 -14.90 -56.63
CA SER A 704 23.42 -14.44 -57.74
C SER A 704 24.14 -13.52 -58.72
N GLU A 705 25.01 -12.62 -58.23
CA GLU A 705 25.81 -11.73 -59.09
C GLU A 705 26.88 -12.51 -59.85
N THR A 706 27.50 -13.51 -59.22
CA THR A 706 28.48 -14.40 -59.85
C THR A 706 27.82 -15.22 -60.96
N GLU A 707 26.68 -15.86 -60.68
CA GLU A 707 25.92 -16.65 -61.65
C GLU A 707 25.46 -15.80 -62.85
N LEU A 708 25.03 -14.55 -62.61
CA LEU A 708 24.66 -13.63 -63.68
C LEU A 708 25.85 -13.31 -64.60
N LEU A 709 27.03 -13.08 -64.03
CA LEU A 709 28.25 -12.78 -64.79
C LEU A 709 28.79 -14.02 -65.52
N GLU A 710 28.70 -15.20 -64.90
CA GLU A 710 29.02 -16.49 -65.54
C GLU A 710 28.11 -16.76 -66.74
N ASN A 711 26.81 -16.51 -66.62
CA ASN A 711 25.86 -16.63 -67.73
C ASN A 711 26.20 -15.67 -68.88
N ARG A 712 26.52 -14.40 -68.58
CA ARG A 712 26.94 -13.43 -69.60
C ARG A 712 28.25 -13.82 -70.28
N LYS A 713 29.19 -14.37 -69.53
CA LYS A 713 30.44 -14.90 -70.06
C LYS A 713 30.17 -16.06 -71.03
N TYR A 714 29.30 -16.99 -70.64
CA TYR A 714 28.87 -18.10 -71.49
C TYR A 714 28.20 -17.60 -72.79
N ASP A 715 27.29 -16.63 -72.71
CA ASP A 715 26.62 -16.05 -73.88
C ASP A 715 27.61 -15.36 -74.85
N ALA A 716 28.58 -14.62 -74.31
CA ALA A 716 29.63 -13.97 -75.10
C ALA A 716 30.52 -14.99 -75.82
N GLU A 717 30.91 -16.07 -75.13
CA GLU A 717 31.68 -17.18 -75.70
C GLU A 717 30.92 -17.91 -76.81
N GLN A 718 29.61 -18.13 -76.65
CA GLN A 718 28.74 -18.74 -77.67
C GLN A 718 28.58 -17.87 -78.92
N CYS A 719 28.57 -16.54 -78.75
CA CYS A 719 28.47 -15.59 -79.86
C CYS A 719 29.82 -15.26 -80.52
N GLY A 720 30.92 -15.87 -80.07
CA GLY A 720 32.29 -15.59 -80.56
C GLY A 720 32.83 -14.21 -80.17
N GLY A 721 32.22 -13.56 -79.17
CA GLY A 721 32.65 -12.27 -78.62
C GLY A 721 33.62 -12.42 -77.44
N ILE A 722 34.23 -11.31 -77.02
CA ILE A 722 35.13 -11.26 -75.86
C ILE A 722 34.33 -10.79 -74.64
N PHE A 723 34.48 -11.49 -73.50
CA PHE A 723 33.86 -11.08 -72.24
C PHE A 723 34.64 -9.94 -71.56
N GLU A 724 34.04 -8.75 -71.47
CA GLU A 724 34.70 -7.54 -70.98
C GLU A 724 34.67 -7.39 -69.43
N GLN A 725 33.82 -8.13 -68.72
CA GLN A 725 33.60 -7.97 -67.26
C GLN A 725 34.40 -8.96 -66.39
N TYR A 726 35.58 -9.41 -66.84
CA TYR A 726 36.36 -10.44 -66.13
C TYR A 726 36.82 -10.02 -64.73
N GLU A 727 37.25 -8.77 -64.57
CA GLU A 727 37.68 -8.23 -63.27
C GLU A 727 36.53 -8.19 -62.25
N GLU A 728 35.31 -7.88 -62.71
CA GLU A 728 34.11 -7.85 -61.88
C GLU A 728 33.71 -9.26 -61.43
N LEU A 729 33.78 -10.25 -62.32
CA LEU A 729 33.54 -11.66 -61.99
C LEU A 729 34.53 -12.16 -60.92
N LEU A 730 35.84 -11.96 -61.14
CA LEU A 730 36.87 -12.36 -60.19
C LEU A 730 36.69 -11.72 -58.81
N LYS A 731 36.27 -10.45 -58.77
CA LYS A 731 35.97 -9.74 -57.52
C LYS A 731 34.81 -10.39 -56.77
N TYR A 732 33.71 -10.72 -57.44
CA TYR A 732 32.56 -11.37 -56.79
C TYR A 732 32.87 -12.80 -56.34
N GLU A 733 33.68 -13.56 -57.10
CA GLU A 733 34.17 -14.88 -56.68
C GLU A 733 34.99 -14.80 -55.38
N GLN A 734 35.92 -13.84 -55.29
CA GLN A 734 36.72 -13.63 -54.06
C GLN A 734 35.85 -13.22 -52.87
N LEU A 735 34.88 -12.32 -53.07
CA LEU A 735 33.93 -11.91 -52.02
C LEU A 735 33.06 -13.08 -51.56
N LEU A 736 32.60 -13.92 -52.49
CA LEU A 736 31.83 -15.12 -52.19
C LEU A 736 32.66 -16.11 -51.38
N GLN A 737 33.89 -16.40 -51.80
CA GLN A 737 34.78 -17.31 -51.08
C GLN A 737 35.06 -16.83 -49.65
N ALA A 738 35.28 -15.52 -49.46
CA ALA A 738 35.50 -14.94 -48.13
C ALA A 738 34.27 -15.05 -47.22
N GLU A 739 33.05 -14.77 -47.73
CA GLU A 739 31.83 -14.91 -46.92
C GLU A 739 31.48 -16.38 -46.65
N LEU A 740 31.77 -17.31 -47.57
CA LEU A 740 31.62 -18.76 -47.34
C LEU A 740 32.52 -19.23 -46.19
N GLN A 741 33.81 -18.87 -46.21
CA GLN A 741 34.75 -19.22 -45.13
C GLN A 741 34.29 -18.66 -43.78
N LYS A 742 33.79 -17.42 -43.77
CA LYS A 742 33.21 -16.81 -42.57
C LYS A 742 31.96 -17.55 -42.08
N GLY A 743 31.09 -17.98 -43.00
CA GLY A 743 29.91 -18.79 -42.68
C GLY A 743 30.28 -20.11 -42.03
N ASP A 744 31.29 -20.80 -42.56
CA ASP A 744 31.82 -22.05 -41.99
C ASP A 744 32.34 -21.85 -40.56
N ASP A 745 33.07 -20.76 -40.29
CA ASP A 745 33.55 -20.43 -38.95
C ASP A 745 32.40 -20.23 -37.96
N ILE A 746 31.35 -19.47 -38.35
CA ILE A 746 30.17 -19.24 -37.51
C ILE A 746 29.42 -20.55 -37.26
N ALA A 747 29.20 -21.37 -38.28
CA ALA A 747 28.53 -22.67 -38.15
C ALA A 747 29.29 -23.61 -37.20
N ASN A 748 30.62 -23.62 -37.26
CA ASN A 748 31.44 -24.38 -36.33
C ASN A 748 31.35 -23.86 -34.89
N ASN A 749 31.27 -22.55 -34.68
CA ASN A 749 31.02 -21.95 -33.36
C ASN A 749 29.63 -22.31 -32.83
N MET A 750 28.60 -22.29 -33.69
CA MET A 750 27.23 -22.70 -33.34
C MET A 750 27.20 -24.17 -32.90
N ASN A 751 27.84 -25.05 -33.66
CA ASN A 751 27.94 -26.48 -33.34
C ASN A 751 28.68 -26.73 -32.02
N ALA A 752 29.79 -26.03 -31.77
CA ALA A 752 30.51 -26.14 -30.51
C ALA A 752 29.64 -25.67 -29.32
N THR A 753 28.92 -24.57 -29.48
CA THR A 753 27.99 -24.04 -28.47
C THR A 753 26.84 -25.02 -28.20
N LEU A 754 26.20 -25.56 -29.24
CA LEU A 754 25.14 -26.56 -29.10
C LEU A 754 25.60 -27.83 -28.39
N ARG A 755 26.83 -28.30 -28.66
CA ARG A 755 27.40 -29.45 -27.95
C ARG A 755 27.54 -29.17 -26.46
N LEU A 756 27.95 -27.96 -26.07
CA LEU A 756 28.06 -27.57 -24.66
C LEU A 756 26.69 -27.41 -23.99
N ILE A 757 25.69 -26.88 -24.70
CA ILE A 757 24.29 -26.81 -24.27
C ILE A 757 23.73 -28.21 -24.02
N ASP A 758 23.88 -29.13 -24.98
CA ASP A 758 23.41 -30.51 -24.88
C ASP A 758 24.09 -31.26 -23.71
N LYS A 759 25.41 -31.14 -23.56
CA LYS A 759 26.14 -31.69 -22.41
C LYS A 759 25.63 -31.14 -21.09
N SER A 760 25.44 -29.83 -20.99
CA SER A 760 24.93 -29.18 -19.77
C SER A 760 23.52 -29.65 -19.40
N GLN A 761 22.66 -29.88 -20.40
CA GLN A 761 21.31 -30.40 -20.16
C GLN A 761 21.31 -31.87 -19.74
N LYS A 762 22.17 -32.70 -20.33
CA LYS A 762 22.37 -34.09 -19.91
C LYS A 762 22.81 -34.18 -18.45
N ILE A 763 23.71 -33.29 -18.02
CA ILE A 763 24.13 -33.19 -16.61
C ILE A 763 22.94 -32.83 -15.72
N SER A 764 22.12 -31.85 -16.12
CA SER A 764 20.92 -31.47 -15.36
C SER A 764 19.92 -32.63 -15.18
N LYS A 765 19.61 -33.35 -16.26
CA LYS A 765 18.67 -34.49 -16.25
C LYS A 765 19.18 -35.69 -15.46
N ASN A 766 20.49 -35.91 -15.38
CA ASN A 766 21.07 -37.03 -14.62
C ASN A 766 20.98 -36.82 -13.11
N VAL A 767 20.84 -35.57 -12.64
CA VAL A 767 20.67 -35.24 -11.21
C VAL A 767 19.25 -35.57 -10.71
N ASP A 768 18.25 -35.66 -11.61
CA ASP A 768 16.85 -35.93 -11.27
C ASP A 768 16.59 -37.36 -10.72
N ASN A 769 17.53 -38.31 -10.90
CA ASN A 769 17.34 -39.72 -10.51
C ASN A 769 17.89 -40.09 -9.12
N ASP A 770 18.73 -39.25 -8.48
CA ASP A 770 19.28 -39.52 -7.15
C ASP A 770 18.54 -38.70 -6.08
N THR A 771 17.58 -39.35 -5.42
CA THR A 771 16.70 -38.76 -4.42
C THR A 771 17.37 -38.64 -3.05
N SER A 772 18.03 -37.51 -2.77
CA SER A 772 18.12 -36.97 -1.39
C SER A 772 18.52 -35.48 -1.35
N ASN A 773 17.58 -34.62 -0.93
CA ASN A 773 17.78 -33.29 -0.35
C ASN A 773 18.78 -32.32 -1.04
N LYS A 774 18.42 -31.79 -2.21
CA LYS A 774 18.86 -30.46 -2.68
C LYS A 774 17.70 -29.77 -3.39
N ALA A 775 17.55 -28.46 -3.16
CA ALA A 775 16.54 -27.63 -3.79
C ALA A 775 16.53 -27.88 -5.31
N GLN A 776 15.42 -28.42 -5.82
CA GLN A 776 15.29 -28.81 -7.21
C GLN A 776 14.94 -27.57 -8.03
N LEU A 777 15.77 -27.27 -9.02
CA LEU A 777 15.64 -26.13 -9.92
C LEU A 777 15.14 -26.64 -11.27
N VAL A 778 14.09 -26.04 -11.80
CA VAL A 778 13.69 -26.22 -13.20
C VAL A 778 14.59 -25.31 -14.03
N PRO A 779 15.45 -25.83 -14.93
CA PRO A 779 16.28 -24.98 -15.77
C PRO A 779 15.40 -24.15 -16.72
N VAL A 780 15.47 -22.83 -16.61
CA VAL A 780 14.98 -21.89 -17.63
C VAL A 780 16.06 -21.84 -18.71
N GLY A 781 15.75 -22.27 -19.94
CA GLY A 781 16.74 -22.46 -21.01
C GLY A 781 16.90 -23.92 -21.44
N THR A 782 15.82 -24.56 -21.88
CA THR A 782 15.86 -25.91 -22.46
C THR A 782 16.29 -25.89 -23.92
N VAL A 783 16.67 -27.03 -24.51
CA VAL A 783 16.92 -27.13 -25.97
C VAL A 783 15.64 -26.81 -26.74
N GLN A 784 14.46 -26.85 -26.11
CA GLN A 784 13.23 -26.34 -26.72
C GLN A 784 13.25 -24.81 -26.87
N ASP A 785 13.90 -24.06 -25.98
CA ASP A 785 14.10 -22.61 -26.14
C ASP A 785 15.08 -22.29 -27.29
N VAL A 786 16.05 -23.18 -27.55
CA VAL A 786 16.95 -23.13 -28.72
C VAL A 786 16.24 -23.60 -30.01
N GLY A 787 15.42 -24.65 -29.89
CA GLY A 787 14.68 -25.28 -30.98
C GLY A 787 13.53 -24.44 -31.51
N PHE A 788 12.91 -23.59 -30.68
CA PHE A 788 11.87 -22.65 -31.09
C PHE A 788 12.39 -21.56 -32.04
N LEU A 789 13.71 -21.29 -32.05
CA LEU A 789 14.39 -20.34 -32.95
C LEU A 789 14.96 -20.98 -34.23
N LEU A 790 15.09 -22.31 -34.24
CA LEU A 790 15.41 -23.10 -35.45
C LEU A 790 14.16 -23.39 -36.30
N GLU A 791 12.98 -22.90 -35.90
CA GLU A 791 11.79 -22.90 -36.75
C GLU A 791 12.08 -22.11 -38.04
N SER A 792 11.75 -22.70 -39.19
CA SER A 792 12.05 -22.18 -40.54
C SER A 792 11.45 -20.81 -40.87
N GLU A 793 10.65 -20.24 -39.96
CA GLU A 793 9.95 -18.95 -40.10
C GLU A 793 10.10 -18.06 -38.83
N ALA A 794 11.25 -18.10 -38.14
CA ALA A 794 11.51 -17.13 -37.08
C ALA A 794 11.63 -15.72 -37.69
N ASP A 795 10.69 -14.82 -37.35
CA ASP A 795 10.70 -13.42 -37.80
C ASP A 795 11.97 -12.73 -37.29
N GLU A 796 12.65 -11.96 -38.16
CA GLU A 796 13.88 -11.26 -37.84
C GLU A 796 13.77 -10.40 -36.58
N MET A 797 12.60 -9.78 -36.34
CA MET A 797 12.36 -8.98 -35.14
C MET A 797 12.42 -9.81 -33.85
N TYR A 798 12.02 -11.08 -33.90
CA TYR A 798 12.11 -11.99 -32.76
C TYR A 798 13.56 -12.26 -32.36
N GLN A 799 14.42 -12.51 -33.36
CA GLN A 799 15.86 -12.75 -33.15
C GLN A 799 16.54 -11.51 -32.57
N LEU A 800 16.27 -10.33 -33.16
CA LEU A 800 16.78 -9.05 -32.67
C LEU A 800 16.38 -8.79 -31.22
N GLN A 801 15.11 -9.04 -30.87
CA GLN A 801 14.63 -8.83 -29.51
C GLN A 801 15.24 -9.83 -28.51
N SER A 802 15.45 -11.07 -28.93
CA SER A 802 16.05 -12.10 -28.06
C SER A 802 17.49 -11.74 -27.70
N ILE A 803 18.27 -11.24 -28.67
CA ILE A 803 19.65 -10.75 -28.45
C ILE A 803 19.66 -9.54 -27.52
N CYS A 804 18.77 -8.56 -27.74
CA CYS A 804 18.72 -7.36 -26.91
C CYS A 804 18.24 -7.63 -25.47
N ASN A 805 17.34 -8.60 -25.28
CA ASN A 805 16.98 -9.08 -23.94
C ASN A 805 18.19 -9.73 -23.26
N GLY A 806 18.96 -10.54 -24.00
CA GLY A 806 20.16 -11.19 -23.50
C GLY A 806 21.25 -10.20 -23.10
N ALA A 807 21.47 -9.14 -23.87
CA ALA A 807 22.48 -8.12 -23.57
C ALA A 807 22.17 -7.31 -22.29
N GLU A 808 20.91 -7.21 -21.86
CA GLU A 808 20.54 -6.63 -20.55
C GLU A 808 21.03 -7.52 -19.38
N LEU A 809 21.16 -8.83 -19.60
CA LEU A 809 21.51 -9.81 -18.57
C LEU A 809 22.98 -10.27 -18.65
N PHE A 810 23.56 -10.31 -19.84
CA PHE A 810 24.88 -10.86 -20.15
C PHE A 810 25.78 -9.78 -20.78
N PRO A 811 26.58 -9.06 -19.97
CA PRO A 811 27.38 -7.92 -20.42
C PRO A 811 28.41 -8.25 -21.52
N GLU A 812 28.84 -9.51 -21.68
CA GLU A 812 29.76 -9.91 -22.76
C GLU A 812 29.09 -9.99 -24.13
N THR A 813 27.79 -9.79 -24.21
CA THR A 813 27.02 -9.91 -25.45
C THR A 813 27.16 -8.65 -26.29
N ASP A 814 27.84 -8.75 -27.43
CA ASP A 814 27.79 -7.70 -28.45
C ASP A 814 26.42 -7.72 -29.13
N ALA A 815 25.57 -6.77 -28.74
CA ALA A 815 24.26 -6.57 -29.34
C ALA A 815 24.21 -5.35 -30.28
N SER A 816 25.31 -4.65 -30.55
CA SER A 816 25.29 -3.33 -31.21
C SER A 816 24.60 -3.37 -32.58
N LYS A 817 24.86 -4.41 -33.39
CA LYS A 817 24.17 -4.60 -34.69
C LYS A 817 22.67 -4.86 -34.52
N ALA A 818 22.31 -5.74 -33.58
CA ALA A 818 20.93 -6.14 -33.36
C ALA A 818 20.11 -4.98 -32.79
N LEU A 819 20.71 -4.24 -31.86
CA LEU A 819 20.20 -3.03 -31.26
C LEU A 819 19.88 -1.98 -32.31
N LEU A 820 20.85 -1.62 -33.16
CA LEU A 820 20.67 -0.61 -34.20
C LEU A 820 19.51 -0.97 -35.14
N LYS A 821 19.50 -2.21 -35.64
CA LYS A 821 18.47 -2.69 -36.56
C LYS A 821 17.09 -2.70 -35.91
N ARG A 822 17.00 -3.13 -34.65
CA ARG A 822 15.77 -3.12 -33.86
C ARG A 822 15.27 -1.70 -33.62
N SER A 823 16.15 -0.78 -33.20
CA SER A 823 15.82 0.63 -32.96
C SER A 823 15.23 1.27 -34.22
N GLN A 824 15.82 1.01 -35.39
CA GLN A 824 15.29 1.48 -36.68
C GLN A 824 13.90 0.88 -36.99
N ILE A 825 13.68 -0.41 -36.74
CA ILE A 825 12.37 -1.05 -36.92
C ILE A 825 11.32 -0.42 -35.99
N ILE A 826 11.68 -0.14 -34.74
CA ILE A 826 10.79 0.52 -33.77
C ILE A 826 10.45 1.94 -34.25
N ASP A 827 11.43 2.73 -34.68
CA ASP A 827 11.19 4.08 -35.21
C ASP A 827 10.28 4.07 -36.44
N LEU A 828 10.48 3.10 -37.35
CA LEU A 828 9.57 2.90 -38.50
C LEU A 828 8.15 2.54 -38.06
N ALA A 829 8.00 1.70 -37.03
CA ALA A 829 6.70 1.35 -36.48
C ALA A 829 6.02 2.55 -35.81
N LEU A 830 6.78 3.40 -35.11
CA LEU A 830 6.27 4.66 -34.54
C LEU A 830 5.80 5.61 -35.64
N MET A 831 6.59 5.79 -36.70
CA MET A 831 6.21 6.60 -37.87
C MET A 831 4.95 6.07 -38.55
N PHE A 832 4.83 4.76 -38.72
CA PHE A 832 3.62 4.12 -39.28
C PHE A 832 2.37 4.42 -38.44
N ASN A 833 2.52 4.57 -37.12
CA ASN A 833 1.46 4.95 -36.19
C ASN A 833 1.32 6.46 -35.98
N GLN A 834 1.89 7.28 -36.87
CA GLN A 834 1.88 8.76 -36.81
C GLN A 834 2.47 9.31 -35.50
N LYS A 835 3.44 8.60 -34.92
CA LYS A 835 4.22 9.04 -33.76
C LYS A 835 5.60 9.50 -34.20
N GLN A 836 6.22 10.33 -33.38
CA GLN A 836 7.61 10.76 -33.62
C GLN A 836 8.54 9.56 -33.37
N PRO A 837 9.51 9.29 -34.27
CA PRO A 837 10.61 8.37 -33.98
C PRO A 837 11.50 8.98 -32.89
N VAL A 838 12.00 8.15 -31.99
CA VAL A 838 12.76 8.60 -30.80
C VAL A 838 13.99 7.72 -30.57
N MET A 839 14.00 6.48 -31.05
CA MET A 839 15.11 5.56 -30.76
C MET A 839 16.43 6.08 -31.31
N PHE A 840 16.42 6.73 -32.48
CA PHE A 840 17.63 7.31 -33.09
C PHE A 840 18.26 8.46 -32.30
N SER A 841 17.53 9.15 -31.40
CA SER A 841 18.07 10.24 -30.58
C SER A 841 18.71 9.77 -29.28
N LEU A 842 18.53 8.49 -28.92
CA LEU A 842 19.04 7.87 -27.70
C LEU A 842 20.45 7.30 -27.89
N SER A 843 21.23 7.24 -26.80
CA SER A 843 22.50 6.50 -26.73
C SER A 843 22.29 4.98 -26.84
N GLU A 844 23.35 4.20 -27.08
CA GLU A 844 23.24 2.74 -27.21
C GLU A 844 22.63 2.06 -25.97
N ASP A 845 23.06 2.46 -24.76
CA ASP A 845 22.51 1.91 -23.51
C ASP A 845 21.03 2.28 -23.31
N GLU A 846 20.66 3.52 -23.66
CA GLU A 846 19.27 3.97 -23.60
C GLU A 846 18.40 3.26 -24.63
N GLN A 847 18.89 3.07 -25.86
CA GLN A 847 18.20 2.30 -26.89
C GLN A 847 17.97 0.86 -26.45
N LEU A 848 18.92 0.26 -25.72
CA LEU A 848 18.80 -1.11 -25.25
C LEU A 848 17.63 -1.23 -24.26
N LEU A 849 17.64 -0.37 -23.24
CA LEU A 849 16.62 -0.32 -22.19
C LEU A 849 15.25 0.07 -22.74
N ALA A 850 15.17 1.19 -23.48
CA ALA A 850 13.94 1.70 -24.06
C ALA A 850 13.31 0.69 -25.02
N GLY A 851 14.11 0.08 -25.90
CA GLY A 851 13.64 -0.93 -26.83
C GLY A 851 13.15 -2.21 -26.15
N ASN A 852 13.81 -2.65 -25.06
CA ASN A 852 13.34 -3.78 -24.27
C ASN A 852 12.01 -3.46 -23.57
N GLN A 853 11.83 -2.24 -23.04
CA GLN A 853 10.58 -1.81 -22.43
C GLN A 853 9.44 -1.71 -23.45
N PHE A 854 9.71 -1.14 -24.63
CA PHE A 854 8.75 -1.11 -25.74
C PHE A 854 8.21 -2.51 -26.04
N MET A 855 9.10 -3.48 -26.22
CA MET A 855 8.71 -4.84 -26.53
C MET A 855 7.98 -5.52 -25.38
N ARG A 856 8.36 -5.25 -24.12
CA ARG A 856 7.63 -5.76 -22.94
C ARG A 856 6.18 -5.25 -22.91
N LEU A 857 5.96 -3.97 -23.21
CA LEU A 857 4.63 -3.38 -23.31
C LEU A 857 3.79 -4.08 -24.41
N LEU A 858 4.37 -4.28 -25.59
CA LEU A 858 3.69 -4.98 -26.69
C LEU A 858 3.36 -6.43 -26.34
N ILE A 859 4.29 -7.16 -25.72
CA ILE A 859 4.06 -8.54 -25.27
C ILE A 859 2.93 -8.61 -24.26
N GLN A 860 2.89 -7.68 -23.29
CA GLN A 860 1.85 -7.63 -22.27
C GLN A 860 0.47 -7.43 -22.88
N ARG A 861 0.34 -6.55 -23.88
CA ARG A 861 -0.95 -6.28 -24.54
C ARG A 861 -1.35 -7.35 -25.55
N ALA A 862 -0.39 -7.90 -26.31
CA ALA A 862 -0.64 -8.93 -27.32
C ALA A 862 -0.70 -10.36 -26.75
N GLY A 863 -0.24 -10.56 -25.51
CA GLY A 863 -0.26 -11.81 -24.76
C GLY A 863 0.91 -12.78 -25.04
N SER A 864 1.72 -12.54 -26.08
CA SER A 864 2.93 -13.33 -26.36
C SER A 864 3.87 -12.57 -27.30
N LEU A 865 5.15 -12.93 -27.31
CA LEU A 865 6.14 -12.34 -28.23
C LEU A 865 5.75 -12.56 -29.70
N LYS A 866 5.32 -13.77 -30.08
CA LYS A 866 4.88 -14.06 -31.46
C LYS A 866 3.70 -13.19 -31.92
N LYS A 867 2.75 -12.89 -31.02
CA LYS A 867 1.62 -11.99 -31.32
C LYS A 867 1.98 -10.51 -31.30
N ALA A 868 3.05 -10.12 -30.59
CA ALA A 868 3.52 -8.74 -30.52
C ALA A 868 4.28 -8.30 -31.78
N ILE A 869 4.98 -9.22 -32.46
CA ILE A 869 5.82 -8.91 -33.63
C ILE A 869 5.11 -8.09 -34.72
N PRO A 870 3.88 -8.42 -35.18
CA PRO A 870 3.22 -7.62 -36.22
C PRO A 870 3.02 -6.15 -35.86
N TYR A 871 2.88 -5.85 -34.57
CA TYR A 871 2.79 -4.47 -34.05
C TYR A 871 4.18 -3.82 -33.99
N ALA A 872 5.18 -4.59 -33.54
CA ALA A 872 6.57 -4.13 -33.42
C ALA A 872 7.21 -3.76 -34.76
N ILE A 873 6.84 -4.44 -35.85
CA ILE A 873 7.35 -4.18 -37.20
C ILE A 873 6.44 -3.26 -38.04
N GLY A 874 5.38 -2.70 -37.45
CA GLY A 874 4.47 -1.78 -38.13
C GLY A 874 3.56 -2.41 -39.19
N ARG A 875 3.25 -3.72 -39.10
CA ARG A 875 2.22 -4.37 -39.94
C ARG A 875 0.80 -4.17 -39.41
N LYS A 876 0.65 -3.90 -38.11
CA LYS A 876 -0.62 -3.59 -37.44
C LYS A 876 -0.50 -2.32 -36.61
N LYS A 877 -1.63 -1.64 -36.35
CA LYS A 877 -1.63 -0.40 -35.56
C LYS A 877 -1.54 -0.70 -34.07
N LEU A 878 -0.77 0.13 -33.36
CA LEU A 878 -0.62 0.06 -31.90
C LEU A 878 -1.93 0.33 -31.16
N GLU A 879 -2.82 1.13 -31.77
CA GLU A 879 -4.16 1.43 -31.24
C GLU A 879 -5.04 0.17 -31.12
N GLU A 880 -4.82 -0.85 -31.96
CA GLU A 880 -5.59 -2.11 -31.91
C GLU A 880 -5.34 -2.92 -30.63
N ILE A 881 -4.21 -2.68 -29.96
CA ILE A 881 -3.87 -3.29 -28.66
C ILE A 881 -3.97 -2.27 -27.51
N GLY A 882 -4.63 -1.14 -27.77
CA GLY A 882 -4.93 -0.10 -26.79
C GLY A 882 -3.73 0.75 -26.38
N ILE A 883 -2.70 0.87 -27.24
CA ILE A 883 -1.53 1.73 -27.01
C ILE A 883 -1.72 3.00 -27.85
N TYR A 884 -2.05 4.11 -27.19
CA TYR A 884 -2.32 5.40 -27.85
C TYR A 884 -1.14 6.37 -27.76
N ASN A 885 -0.72 6.79 -26.55
CA ASN A 885 0.39 7.75 -26.33
C ASN A 885 1.39 7.32 -25.23
N GLU A 886 1.11 6.22 -24.52
CA GLU A 886 1.81 5.78 -23.30
C GLU A 886 3.34 5.71 -23.47
N PHE A 887 3.81 5.13 -24.58
CA PHE A 887 5.24 4.91 -24.80
C PHE A 887 6.05 6.20 -25.05
N THR A 888 5.47 7.17 -25.76
CA THR A 888 6.08 8.49 -25.99
C THR A 888 6.22 9.31 -24.71
N GLU A 889 5.38 9.06 -23.69
CA GLU A 889 5.50 9.71 -22.38
C GLU A 889 6.53 9.02 -21.48
N GLU A 890 6.62 7.68 -21.51
CA GLU A 890 7.66 6.92 -20.80
C GLU A 890 9.08 7.23 -21.30
N LEU A 891 9.26 7.38 -22.62
CA LEU A 891 10.56 7.73 -23.23
C LEU A 891 11.08 9.11 -22.80
N LYS A 892 10.21 10.12 -22.71
CA LYS A 892 10.57 11.45 -22.20
C LYS A 892 11.08 11.40 -20.76
N GLY A 893 10.60 10.44 -19.97
CA GLY A 893 11.09 10.19 -18.60
C GLY A 893 12.51 9.61 -18.56
N ILE A 894 12.88 8.81 -19.55
CA ILE A 894 14.22 8.19 -19.67
C ILE A 894 15.26 9.25 -20.10
N GLU A 895 14.94 10.11 -21.09
CA GLU A 895 15.79 11.25 -21.49
C GLU A 895 16.08 12.22 -20.31
N CYS A 896 15.10 12.41 -19.41
CA CYS A 896 15.26 13.27 -18.23
C CYS A 896 16.14 12.65 -17.13
N ALA A 897 16.19 11.32 -17.04
CA ALA A 897 17.00 10.61 -16.05
C ALA A 897 18.49 10.60 -16.46
N SER A 898 18.80 10.45 -17.74
CA SER A 898 20.17 10.45 -18.26
C SER A 898 20.81 11.84 -18.24
N HIS A 899 20.06 12.90 -18.52
CA HIS A 899 20.56 14.27 -18.38
C HIS A 899 20.98 14.60 -16.94
N ASN A 900 20.30 14.05 -15.94
CA ASN A 900 20.67 14.23 -14.52
C ASN A 900 21.88 13.37 -14.11
N ALA A 901 22.06 12.18 -14.70
CA ALA A 901 23.24 11.34 -14.47
C ALA A 901 24.53 11.94 -15.07
N LEU A 902 24.43 12.55 -16.25
CA LEU A 902 25.54 13.27 -16.91
C LEU A 902 25.95 14.57 -16.18
N LEU A 903 25.04 15.17 -15.41
CA LEU A 903 25.33 16.33 -14.56
C LEU A 903 25.99 15.94 -13.23
N THR A 904 25.79 14.71 -12.74
CA THR A 904 26.45 14.24 -11.51
C THR A 904 27.90 13.80 -11.73
N ASP A 905 28.24 13.24 -12.89
CA ASP A 905 29.62 12.75 -13.17
C ASP A 905 30.62 13.85 -13.51
N ASN A 906 30.17 15.06 -13.86
CA ASN A 906 31.06 16.21 -14.13
C ASN A 906 31.42 17.03 -12.87
N SER A 907 31.14 16.52 -11.67
CA SER A 907 31.42 17.22 -10.40
C SER A 907 32.55 16.61 -9.54
N VAL A 908 33.33 15.68 -10.10
CA VAL A 908 34.58 15.23 -9.49
C VAL A 908 35.73 15.29 -10.52
N SER A 909 36.30 16.48 -10.64
CA SER A 909 37.68 16.70 -11.08
C SER A 909 38.38 17.62 -10.07
#